data_AF-A0A7M7Q1H6-F1
#
_entry.id   AF-A0A7M7Q1H6-F1
#
_cell.length_a   1.000
_cell.length_b   1.000
_cell.length_c   1.000
_cell.angle_alpha   90.00
_cell.angle_beta   90.00
_cell.angle_gamma   90.00
#
_symmetry.space_group_name_H-M   'P 1'
#
loop_
_entity.id
_entity.type
_entity.pdbx_description
1 polymer ?
#
loop_
_entity_poly.entity_id
_entity_poly.type
_entity_poly.pdbx_seq_one_letter_code
_entity_poly.pdbx_strand_id
1 'polypeptide(L)'
;MHVFVLLFVWFMRSRPTLALVEVLTQDLPNYNNYCRVEDPTTHLYTFDFSALSDHSTDKKIRLDRDNSFRIQFCRHLVKPCNGKNGYSVCYSRNGTEVGIGAEPPQIDLSNGTIVFRFTGDACNATHNYTLNFKMKCDYAMKKNAAVDIDATDPTRDCNFDFVLETFAACPQRSYTDCIAEYSSDRYNLNALRDFTKNYEVHINDDLAVILNVCHSLLYGPHHVNCSDDSSICLIDKSDKSNVRYANIGSFQANPLISVLDRNDLLIIYDSDAICYQKHINSYQTIKSTIEFVCDLNATDSAPEYIGGLGFCHYKFIWRTIAACSEKVLHDQTLIDSDFCRVKDPLSRYEYDLSSFKNRVFKARTMEGTYAVSVCSFMDGSVCKTGTGVCKLNNQPVETNAYYELGESGGTANGKLMWKESGPYLNYTDGDVCDEEGTKKYTIISFLCSDTDSMEVEDKTCQTSINFYTSAVCKRPCAMSLYDMNFERLIQSKSNYVVKTEGSAVYHINVCRPLVNGSQFSDSCSNGTGICKADIDEDGESRNEVNLGYPDQNLRGESDGSVVLTYTNGSLCQEDDEQRISTRIKFVCDLDHAEGTPRFLNYHNCTYYFEWRTKLSCGTVQGELDDDKCQVTNVHGDVWDLSGLNEKDFHTFSTIRGNENHTFRLSLCGRKSACNNSYVCDEKMSYGRNVTVSSDYRTNMIKLHFTNGSRCTDGSSAQSTLYIKCNESAVAGELTVLSDEYCKSELEWSTHAVCKPQHLLLLKSTVHLNSLIDSTAAAQIVGIILLLIFVIVTTVWFLHEASRRALCTMFIRKLFHRCGLRCGENPSSDLCL
;
A
#
# COMPACT_ATOMS: atom_id res chain seq x y z
N MET A 1 64.65 0.57 22.47
CA MET A 1 63.24 0.88 22.81
C MET A 1 62.92 2.36 22.51
N HIS A 2 63.14 2.80 21.26
CA HIS A 2 62.73 4.13 20.76
C HIS A 2 62.51 4.19 19.24
N VAL A 3 62.54 3.03 18.54
CA VAL A 3 62.37 2.97 17.08
C VAL A 3 61.03 2.34 16.67
N PHE A 4 60.33 1.67 17.59
CA PHE A 4 59.02 1.04 17.32
C PHE A 4 57.80 1.96 17.53
N VAL A 5 57.96 3.14 18.13
CA VAL A 5 56.84 4.05 18.45
C VAL A 5 56.55 5.05 17.31
N LEU A 6 57.47 5.24 16.35
CA LEU A 6 57.29 6.19 15.23
C LEU A 6 56.62 5.58 13.98
N LEU A 7 56.58 4.24 13.85
CA LEU A 7 55.97 3.57 12.69
C LEU A 7 54.45 3.36 12.84
N PHE A 8 53.91 3.42 14.07
CA PHE A 8 52.49 3.18 14.31
C PHE A 8 51.60 4.43 14.12
N VAL A 9 52.18 5.64 14.15
CA VAL A 9 51.43 6.89 13.99
C VAL A 9 51.27 7.31 12.52
N TRP A 10 52.07 6.75 11.59
CA TRP A 10 51.98 7.08 10.17
C TRP A 10 50.95 6.24 9.38
N PHE A 11 50.60 5.03 9.86
CA PHE A 11 49.68 4.13 9.17
C PHE A 11 48.17 4.44 9.37
N MET A 12 47.81 5.39 10.24
CA MET A 12 46.40 5.77 10.52
C MET A 12 45.93 7.06 9.82
N ARG A 13 46.73 7.65 8.93
CA ARG A 13 46.34 8.84 8.14
C ARG A 13 46.85 8.77 6.71
N SER A 14 46.33 7.84 5.92
CA SER A 14 46.45 7.90 4.45
C SER A 14 45.30 7.12 3.82
N ARG A 15 44.26 7.82 3.36
CA ARG A 15 43.26 7.25 2.45
C ARG A 15 43.97 6.90 1.13
N PRO A 16 43.75 5.73 0.53
CA PRO A 16 44.29 5.46 -0.79
C PRO A 16 43.53 6.32 -1.82
N THR A 17 44.23 7.29 -2.40
CA THR A 17 43.91 7.83 -3.71
C THR A 17 44.16 6.70 -4.72
N LEU A 18 43.10 6.26 -5.41
CA LEU A 18 43.21 5.35 -6.54
C LEU A 18 44.07 6.01 -7.61
N ALA A 19 45.29 5.52 -7.77
CA ALA A 19 46.15 5.82 -8.89
C ALA A 19 45.54 5.21 -10.16
N LEU A 20 45.49 6.00 -11.23
CA LEU A 20 45.15 5.57 -12.58
C LEU A 20 46.04 4.38 -12.97
N VAL A 21 45.40 3.26 -13.30
CA VAL A 21 45.99 2.25 -14.16
C VAL A 21 45.70 2.70 -15.60
N GLU A 22 46.71 3.27 -16.27
CA GLU A 22 46.66 3.44 -17.73
C GLU A 22 46.74 2.05 -18.37
N VAL A 23 45.58 1.49 -18.71
CA VAL A 23 45.49 0.42 -19.69
C VAL A 23 45.47 1.09 -21.07
N LEU A 24 46.58 0.97 -21.80
CA LEU A 24 46.65 1.25 -23.22
C LEU A 24 45.60 0.39 -23.94
N THR A 25 44.45 0.98 -24.23
CA THR A 25 43.48 0.43 -25.18
C THR A 25 43.73 1.11 -26.51
N GLN A 26 44.08 0.29 -27.50
CA GLN A 26 44.22 0.69 -28.90
C GLN A 26 42.88 1.22 -29.43
N ASP A 27 42.98 2.25 -30.26
CA ASP A 27 41.88 2.93 -30.94
C ASP A 27 40.83 1.98 -31.55
N LEU A 28 39.61 2.05 -31.02
CA LEU A 28 38.38 1.60 -31.67
C LEU A 28 37.39 2.76 -31.71
N PRO A 29 36.54 2.89 -32.75
CA PRO A 29 35.79 4.11 -33.01
C PRO A 29 34.81 4.43 -31.87
N ASN A 30 34.69 5.72 -31.59
CA ASN A 30 33.93 6.32 -30.50
C ASN A 30 32.39 6.11 -30.65
N TYR A 31 31.89 4.91 -30.32
CA TYR A 31 30.46 4.54 -30.40
C TYR A 31 29.64 4.85 -29.13
N ASN A 32 30.26 5.25 -28.00
CA ASN A 32 29.61 5.35 -26.69
C ASN A 32 29.05 6.74 -26.31
N ASN A 33 29.10 7.75 -27.18
CA ASN A 33 28.93 9.14 -26.73
C ASN A 33 27.46 9.57 -26.49
N TYR A 34 26.47 8.95 -27.16
CA TYR A 34 25.05 9.35 -27.01
C TYR A 34 24.35 8.68 -25.82
N CYS A 35 24.97 7.65 -25.24
CA CYS A 35 24.42 6.93 -24.09
C CYS A 35 24.59 7.70 -22.77
N ARG A 36 25.44 8.72 -22.78
CA ARG A 36 25.67 9.64 -21.69
C ARG A 36 25.04 10.98 -22.05
N VAL A 37 23.99 11.34 -21.32
CA VAL A 37 23.21 12.55 -21.58
C VAL A 37 23.44 13.52 -20.43
N GLU A 38 23.96 14.70 -20.71
CA GLU A 38 24.08 15.75 -19.71
C GLU A 38 22.70 16.31 -19.34
N ASP A 39 22.54 16.68 -18.08
CA ASP A 39 21.30 17.26 -17.59
C ASP A 39 20.98 18.56 -18.35
N PRO A 40 19.80 18.67 -18.99
CA PRO A 40 19.46 19.82 -19.84
C PRO A 40 19.19 21.11 -19.05
N THR A 41 19.00 21.01 -17.74
CA THR A 41 18.59 22.13 -16.88
C THR A 41 19.74 22.73 -16.11
N THR A 42 20.58 21.89 -15.49
CA THR A 42 21.67 22.33 -14.61
C THR A 42 23.04 22.11 -15.22
N HIS A 43 23.19 21.21 -16.19
CA HIS A 43 24.49 20.75 -16.74
C HIS A 43 25.47 20.22 -15.68
N LEU A 44 25.02 19.96 -14.44
CA LEU A 44 25.86 19.52 -13.33
C LEU A 44 25.98 18.00 -13.25
N TYR A 45 25.10 17.28 -13.94
CA TYR A 45 25.00 15.83 -13.89
C TYR A 45 24.95 15.21 -15.28
N THR A 46 25.40 13.95 -15.39
CA THR A 46 25.33 13.16 -16.62
C THR A 46 24.62 11.85 -16.33
N PHE A 47 23.48 11.64 -16.99
CA PHE A 47 22.74 10.39 -17.00
C PHE A 47 23.49 9.37 -17.84
N ASP A 48 23.89 8.24 -17.24
CA ASP A 48 24.59 7.16 -17.95
C ASP A 48 23.66 5.95 -18.13
N PHE A 49 23.19 5.77 -19.36
CA PHE A 49 22.30 4.68 -19.74
C PHE A 49 23.03 3.38 -20.12
N SER A 50 24.36 3.31 -19.99
CA SER A 50 25.18 2.20 -20.52
C SER A 50 24.82 0.86 -19.87
N ALA A 51 24.35 0.89 -18.63
CA ALA A 51 23.89 -0.30 -17.90
C ALA A 51 22.66 -0.96 -18.53
N LEU A 52 21.95 -0.28 -19.45
CA LEU A 52 20.82 -0.84 -20.19
C LEU A 52 21.26 -1.67 -21.40
N SER A 53 22.55 -1.66 -21.74
CA SER A 53 23.11 -2.43 -22.83
C SER A 53 23.52 -3.84 -22.36
N ASP A 54 23.23 -4.86 -23.17
CA ASP A 54 23.69 -6.24 -22.97
C ASP A 54 24.66 -6.63 -24.10
N HIS A 55 25.79 -7.27 -23.76
CA HIS A 55 26.78 -7.74 -24.74
C HIS A 55 26.48 -9.12 -25.30
N SER A 56 25.59 -9.87 -24.66
CA SER A 56 25.37 -11.28 -24.92
C SER A 56 24.06 -11.55 -25.66
N THR A 57 23.00 -10.80 -25.35
CA THR A 57 21.66 -11.08 -25.88
C THR A 57 20.87 -9.81 -26.24
N ASP A 58 19.95 -9.93 -27.20
CA ASP A 58 18.96 -8.89 -27.51
C ASP A 58 17.75 -9.04 -26.57
N LYS A 59 17.28 -7.93 -25.98
CA LYS A 59 16.05 -7.95 -25.18
C LYS A 59 14.85 -8.16 -26.10
N LYS A 60 14.17 -9.29 -25.98
CA LYS A 60 12.98 -9.62 -26.78
C LYS A 60 11.70 -9.29 -26.02
N ILE A 61 10.85 -8.46 -26.61
CA ILE A 61 9.54 -8.11 -26.07
C ILE A 61 8.44 -8.65 -26.99
N ARG A 62 7.54 -9.48 -26.47
CA ARG A 62 6.44 -10.08 -27.24
C ARG A 62 5.19 -9.22 -27.09
N LEU A 63 4.60 -8.82 -28.22
CA LEU A 63 3.32 -8.12 -28.26
C LEU A 63 2.15 -9.10 -28.32
N ASP A 64 2.25 -10.10 -29.19
CA ASP A 64 1.28 -11.19 -29.36
C ASP A 64 1.99 -12.48 -29.85
N ARG A 65 1.23 -13.44 -30.39
CA ARG A 65 1.79 -14.71 -30.90
C ARG A 65 2.74 -14.51 -32.09
N ASP A 66 2.49 -13.51 -32.93
CA ASP A 66 3.13 -13.33 -34.24
C ASP A 66 4.03 -12.07 -34.31
N ASN A 67 3.89 -11.16 -33.35
CA ASN A 67 4.57 -9.86 -33.30
C ASN A 67 5.50 -9.72 -32.10
N SER A 68 6.75 -9.31 -32.34
CA SER A 68 7.72 -9.07 -31.27
C SER A 68 8.78 -8.03 -31.64
N PHE A 69 9.34 -7.35 -30.63
CA PHE A 69 10.49 -6.49 -30.77
C PHE A 69 11.76 -7.17 -30.26
N ARG A 70 12.89 -6.90 -30.92
CA ARG A 70 14.23 -7.11 -30.38
C ARG A 70 14.85 -5.74 -30.18
N ILE A 71 15.32 -5.46 -28.98
CA ILE A 71 15.79 -4.14 -28.56
C ILE A 71 17.16 -4.29 -27.91
N GLN A 72 18.04 -3.37 -28.26
CA GLN A 72 19.30 -3.14 -27.58
C GLN A 72 19.49 -1.64 -27.39
N PHE A 73 19.86 -1.21 -26.18
CA PHE A 73 20.04 0.20 -25.88
C PHE A 73 21.53 0.56 -25.87
N CYS A 74 21.88 1.77 -26.29
CA CYS A 74 23.25 2.29 -26.36
C CYS A 74 24.22 1.52 -27.27
N ARG A 75 23.71 0.65 -28.14
CA ARG A 75 24.48 -0.11 -29.13
C ARG A 75 23.57 -0.80 -30.14
N HIS A 76 24.18 -1.41 -31.15
CA HIS A 76 23.49 -2.24 -32.14
C HIS A 76 23.03 -3.57 -31.53
N LEU A 77 21.97 -4.14 -32.12
CA LEU A 77 21.53 -5.51 -31.87
C LEU A 77 22.67 -6.50 -32.08
N VAL A 78 22.75 -7.50 -31.20
CA VAL A 78 23.71 -8.60 -31.26
C VAL A 78 23.47 -9.45 -32.50
N LYS A 79 22.20 -9.68 -32.87
CA LYS A 79 21.82 -10.38 -34.11
C LYS A 79 21.30 -9.37 -35.14
N PRO A 80 21.76 -9.42 -36.40
CA PRO A 80 21.30 -8.52 -37.45
C PRO A 80 19.77 -8.56 -37.60
N CYS A 81 19.18 -7.42 -37.97
CA CYS A 81 17.75 -7.31 -38.26
C CYS A 81 17.56 -7.46 -39.76
N ASN A 82 16.83 -8.49 -40.21
CA ASN A 82 16.64 -8.78 -41.63
C ASN A 82 17.97 -8.81 -42.44
N GLY A 83 19.02 -9.38 -41.85
CA GLY A 83 20.36 -9.48 -42.46
C GLY A 83 21.16 -8.17 -42.51
N LYS A 84 20.63 -7.05 -41.99
CA LYS A 84 21.32 -5.77 -41.91
C LYS A 84 21.79 -5.47 -40.48
N ASN A 85 22.99 -4.91 -40.38
CA ASN A 85 23.55 -4.36 -39.14
C ASN A 85 23.22 -2.86 -39.01
N GLY A 86 23.40 -2.28 -37.82
CA GLY A 86 23.23 -0.84 -37.58
C GLY A 86 21.87 -0.44 -36.97
N TYR A 87 21.04 -1.42 -36.61
CA TYR A 87 19.79 -1.18 -35.89
C TYR A 87 19.93 -1.51 -34.41
N SER A 88 19.33 -0.67 -33.57
CA SER A 88 19.13 -0.90 -32.14
C SER A 88 17.76 -1.53 -31.85
N VAL A 89 16.80 -1.37 -32.76
CA VAL A 89 15.44 -1.94 -32.62
C VAL A 89 14.99 -2.61 -33.91
N CYS A 90 14.58 -3.87 -33.78
CA CYS A 90 14.04 -4.69 -34.86
C CYS A 90 12.62 -5.12 -34.51
N TYR A 91 11.69 -4.93 -35.45
CA TYR A 91 10.30 -5.35 -35.32
C TYR A 91 10.05 -6.58 -36.18
N SER A 92 9.57 -7.65 -35.55
CA SER A 92 9.14 -8.87 -36.22
C SER A 92 7.63 -8.86 -36.32
N ARG A 93 7.11 -8.87 -37.56
CA ARG A 93 5.68 -8.93 -37.90
C ARG A 93 5.41 -10.19 -38.71
N ASN A 94 4.60 -11.12 -38.19
CA ASN A 94 4.30 -12.40 -38.82
C ASN A 94 5.56 -13.14 -39.32
N GLY A 95 6.64 -13.11 -38.53
CA GLY A 95 7.92 -13.75 -38.86
C GLY A 95 8.82 -12.98 -39.84
N THR A 96 8.37 -11.87 -40.42
CA THR A 96 9.22 -10.95 -41.20
C THR A 96 9.82 -9.87 -40.31
N GLU A 97 11.12 -9.61 -40.47
CA GLU A 97 11.83 -8.59 -39.67
C GLU A 97 11.99 -7.28 -40.43
N VAL A 98 11.78 -6.16 -39.73
CA VAL A 98 11.94 -4.81 -40.23
C VAL A 98 12.77 -4.01 -39.24
N GLY A 99 13.82 -3.33 -39.73
CA GLY A 99 14.66 -2.48 -38.91
C GLY A 99 13.96 -1.15 -38.66
N ILE A 100 13.42 -0.95 -37.46
CA ILE A 100 12.59 0.22 -37.17
C ILE A 100 13.35 1.32 -36.41
N GLY A 101 14.45 1.00 -35.72
CA GLY A 101 15.29 1.98 -35.06
C GLY A 101 16.76 1.84 -35.41
N ALA A 102 17.25 2.69 -36.31
CA ALA A 102 18.67 2.78 -36.67
C ALA A 102 19.45 3.65 -35.69
N GLU A 103 20.74 3.36 -35.53
CA GLU A 103 21.64 4.07 -34.62
C GLU A 103 22.53 5.07 -35.40
N PRO A 104 22.92 6.22 -34.79
CA PRO A 104 22.55 6.72 -33.47
C PRO A 104 21.16 7.39 -33.42
N PRO A 105 20.46 7.34 -32.27
CA PRO A 105 19.24 8.10 -32.07
C PRO A 105 19.52 9.60 -32.00
N GLN A 106 18.50 10.41 -32.32
CA GLN A 106 18.47 11.82 -31.96
C GLN A 106 17.97 11.96 -30.53
N ILE A 107 18.65 12.76 -29.72
CA ILE A 107 18.26 13.03 -28.34
C ILE A 107 17.47 14.34 -28.32
N ASP A 108 16.24 14.28 -27.80
CA ASP A 108 15.39 15.45 -27.56
C ASP A 108 15.25 15.68 -26.06
N LEU A 109 15.52 16.93 -25.64
CA LEU A 109 15.56 17.38 -24.25
C LEU A 109 14.59 18.55 -24.00
N SER A 110 13.77 18.92 -24.99
CA SER A 110 13.02 20.20 -25.03
C SER A 110 12.00 20.40 -23.91
N ASN A 111 11.57 19.33 -23.23
CA ASN A 111 10.56 19.39 -22.17
C ASN A 111 11.07 18.89 -20.81
N GLY A 112 12.38 18.67 -20.65
CA GLY A 112 13.00 18.10 -19.45
C GLY A 112 12.97 16.56 -19.37
N THR A 113 12.30 15.87 -20.30
CA THR A 113 12.32 14.40 -20.40
C THR A 113 13.41 14.04 -21.39
N ILE A 114 14.24 13.06 -21.06
CA ILE A 114 15.22 12.52 -22.01
C ILE A 114 14.50 11.61 -23.00
N VAL A 115 14.39 12.05 -24.26
CA VAL A 115 13.73 11.27 -25.32
C VAL A 115 14.75 10.85 -26.37
N PHE A 116 14.90 9.54 -26.56
CA PHE A 116 15.71 8.99 -27.64
C PHE A 116 14.82 8.68 -28.84
N ARG A 117 15.00 9.43 -29.92
CA ARG A 117 14.26 9.29 -31.17
C ARG A 117 15.08 8.48 -32.17
N PHE A 118 14.58 7.30 -32.53
CA PHE A 118 15.16 6.45 -33.56
C PHE A 118 14.34 6.54 -34.84
N THR A 119 15.01 6.49 -35.98
CA THR A 119 14.37 6.41 -37.29
C THR A 119 14.79 5.12 -37.97
N GLY A 120 13.85 4.44 -38.61
CA GLY A 120 14.07 3.14 -39.25
C GLY A 120 13.86 3.13 -40.75
N ASP A 121 13.60 1.94 -41.26
CA ASP A 121 13.24 1.68 -42.65
C ASP A 121 11.92 2.33 -43.05
N ALA A 122 11.67 2.40 -44.35
CA ALA A 122 10.42 2.89 -44.91
C ALA A 122 9.23 2.03 -44.45
N CYS A 123 8.23 2.68 -43.84
CA CYS A 123 6.98 2.05 -43.43
C CYS A 123 5.93 2.12 -44.55
N ASN A 124 5.89 3.25 -45.27
CA ASN A 124 5.08 3.45 -46.47
C ASN A 124 5.87 4.28 -47.52
N ALA A 125 5.23 4.65 -48.63
CA ALA A 125 5.90 5.37 -49.72
C ALA A 125 6.41 6.78 -49.34
N THR A 126 5.96 7.34 -48.22
CA THR A 126 6.24 8.73 -47.82
C THR A 126 6.82 8.88 -46.41
N HIS A 127 6.81 7.82 -45.59
CA HIS A 127 7.22 7.87 -44.18
C HIS A 127 8.08 6.67 -43.79
N ASN A 128 9.08 6.94 -42.96
CA ASN A 128 9.89 5.94 -42.29
C ASN A 128 9.33 5.63 -40.90
N TYR A 129 9.65 4.46 -40.36
CA TYR A 129 9.36 4.17 -38.97
C TYR A 129 10.07 5.16 -38.04
N THR A 130 9.35 5.64 -37.03
CA THR A 130 9.91 6.48 -35.97
C THR A 130 9.62 5.82 -34.62
N LEU A 131 10.62 5.80 -33.72
CA LEU A 131 10.45 5.34 -32.35
C LEU A 131 10.91 6.40 -31.38
N ASN A 132 10.12 6.68 -30.35
CA ASN A 132 10.48 7.58 -29.27
C ASN A 132 10.56 6.80 -27.96
N PHE A 133 11.76 6.63 -27.40
CA PHE A 133 11.94 6.12 -26.04
C PHE A 133 11.99 7.29 -25.07
N LYS A 134 10.93 7.46 -24.29
CA LYS A 134 10.83 8.44 -23.20
C LYS A 134 11.40 7.80 -21.93
N MET A 135 12.51 8.35 -21.44
CA MET A 135 13.11 7.89 -20.19
C MET A 135 12.36 8.45 -19.00
N LYS A 136 11.90 7.58 -18.11
CA LYS A 136 11.21 7.93 -16.87
C LYS A 136 12.03 7.44 -15.69
N CYS A 137 12.33 8.34 -14.76
CA CYS A 137 12.99 7.98 -13.52
C CYS A 137 12.05 7.12 -12.66
N ASP A 138 12.54 5.97 -12.22
CA ASP A 138 11.94 5.17 -11.15
C ASP A 138 13.03 4.75 -10.16
N TYR A 139 12.95 5.31 -8.95
CA TYR A 139 13.89 5.05 -7.86
C TYR A 139 13.71 3.68 -7.19
N ALA A 140 12.58 2.99 -7.42
CA ALA A 140 12.32 1.65 -6.88
C ALA A 140 13.02 0.54 -7.67
N MET A 141 13.48 0.82 -8.89
CA MET A 141 14.14 -0.15 -9.75
C MET A 141 15.59 -0.44 -9.32
N LYS A 142 15.87 -1.69 -8.93
CA LYS A 142 17.23 -2.16 -8.64
C LYS A 142 17.94 -2.57 -9.95
N LYS A 143 18.75 -1.68 -10.53
CA LYS A 143 19.63 -1.90 -11.72
C LYS A 143 18.98 -2.41 -13.03
N ASN A 144 17.71 -2.79 -13.02
CA ASN A 144 16.97 -3.28 -14.18
C ASN A 144 15.99 -2.20 -14.67
N ALA A 145 15.60 -2.24 -15.95
CA ALA A 145 14.59 -1.37 -16.52
C ALA A 145 13.32 -2.14 -16.91
N ALA A 146 12.16 -1.67 -16.44
CA ALA A 146 10.87 -2.07 -16.98
C ALA A 146 10.61 -1.26 -18.25
N VAL A 147 10.28 -1.98 -19.33
CA VAL A 147 9.80 -1.35 -20.56
C VAL A 147 8.29 -1.48 -20.48
N ASP A 148 7.60 -0.36 -20.21
CA ASP A 148 6.15 -0.33 -20.37
C ASP A 148 5.84 0.07 -21.82
N ILE A 149 4.98 -0.74 -22.45
CA ILE A 149 4.58 -0.50 -23.84
C ILE A 149 3.20 0.15 -23.78
N ASP A 150 3.17 1.48 -23.79
CA ASP A 150 1.95 2.21 -24.15
C ASP A 150 1.79 2.16 -25.67
N ALA A 151 1.50 0.96 -26.20
CA ALA A 151 1.16 0.78 -27.60
C ALA A 151 -0.27 1.26 -27.80
N THR A 152 -0.44 2.57 -27.92
CA THR A 152 -1.49 3.09 -28.80
C THR A 152 -1.29 2.44 -30.17
N ASP A 153 -2.34 1.76 -30.64
CA ASP A 153 -2.43 0.96 -31.86
C ASP A 153 -1.42 1.35 -32.98
N PRO A 154 -0.45 0.48 -33.33
CA PRO A 154 0.63 0.82 -34.27
C PRO A 154 0.22 0.78 -35.75
N THR A 155 -1.07 0.66 -36.09
CA THR A 155 -1.49 0.28 -37.45
C THR A 155 -1.80 1.43 -38.41
N ARG A 156 -1.63 2.71 -38.04
CA ARG A 156 -1.93 3.84 -38.96
C ARG A 156 -0.77 4.81 -39.27
N ASP A 157 0.13 5.11 -38.34
CA ASP A 157 1.04 6.27 -38.48
C ASP A 157 2.55 5.98 -38.44
N CYS A 158 2.98 4.71 -38.49
CA CYS A 158 4.42 4.34 -38.54
C CYS A 158 5.28 4.88 -37.38
N ASN A 159 4.66 5.27 -36.26
CA ASN A 159 5.33 5.83 -35.09
C ASN A 159 5.08 4.95 -33.87
N PHE A 160 6.10 4.73 -33.04
CA PHE A 160 6.00 3.98 -31.79
C PHE A 160 6.56 4.81 -30.63
N ASP A 161 5.76 4.97 -29.57
CA ASP A 161 6.23 5.60 -28.33
C ASP A 161 6.44 4.52 -27.27
N PHE A 162 7.59 4.52 -26.63
CA PHE A 162 7.95 3.63 -25.52
C PHE A 162 8.24 4.47 -24.28
N VAL A 163 7.78 4.01 -23.12
CA VAL A 163 8.17 4.58 -21.83
C VAL A 163 9.09 3.60 -21.13
N LEU A 164 10.32 4.03 -20.88
CA LEU A 164 11.31 3.22 -20.18
C LEU A 164 11.47 3.72 -18.76
N GLU A 165 10.99 2.92 -17.80
CA GLU A 165 11.17 3.18 -16.38
C GLU A 165 12.50 2.59 -15.93
N THR A 166 13.40 3.43 -15.41
CA THR A 166 14.74 3.02 -15.03
C THR A 166 15.37 3.95 -13.99
N PHE A 167 16.18 3.37 -13.10
CA PHE A 167 17.03 4.12 -12.18
C PHE A 167 18.10 4.96 -12.91
N ALA A 168 18.53 4.55 -14.11
CA ALA A 168 19.53 5.30 -14.88
C ALA A 168 19.05 6.68 -15.35
N ALA A 169 17.72 6.87 -15.40
CA ALA A 169 17.09 8.14 -15.72
C ALA A 169 16.93 9.04 -14.47
N CYS A 170 17.42 8.62 -13.30
CA CYS A 170 17.27 9.35 -12.06
C CYS A 170 18.54 10.13 -11.68
N PRO A 171 18.43 11.40 -11.27
CA PRO A 171 19.57 12.16 -10.75
C PRO A 171 20.05 11.60 -9.40
N GLN A 172 21.32 11.89 -9.07
CA GLN A 172 21.90 11.56 -7.76
C GLN A 172 21.13 12.24 -6.63
N ARG A 173 20.77 11.47 -5.60
CA ARG A 173 20.01 11.96 -4.44
C ARG A 173 20.96 12.39 -3.34
N SER A 174 20.70 13.55 -2.74
CA SER A 174 21.39 13.98 -1.53
C SER A 174 20.47 13.74 -0.32
N TYR A 175 20.92 12.97 0.65
CA TYR A 175 20.18 12.70 1.88
C TYR A 175 21.13 12.55 3.06
N THR A 176 20.59 12.78 4.25
CA THR A 176 21.34 12.67 5.51
C THR A 176 20.43 12.17 6.61
N ASP A 177 21.03 11.73 7.71
CA ASP A 177 20.27 11.31 8.88
C ASP A 177 19.84 12.52 9.72
N CYS A 178 18.59 12.51 10.15
CA CYS A 178 17.98 13.54 10.95
C CYS A 178 17.68 13.03 12.34
N ILE A 179 18.72 13.05 13.15
CA ILE A 179 18.70 12.58 14.53
C ILE A 179 19.07 13.75 15.43
N ALA A 180 18.27 13.97 16.47
CA ALA A 180 18.51 15.00 17.48
C ALA A 180 18.60 14.38 18.86
N GLU A 181 19.48 14.90 19.70
CA GLU A 181 19.60 14.52 21.10
C GLU A 181 19.43 15.75 21.98
N TYR A 182 18.49 15.69 22.93
CA TYR A 182 18.21 16.78 23.86
C TYR A 182 17.83 16.23 25.22
N SER A 183 18.50 16.71 26.27
CA SER A 183 18.22 16.32 27.66
C SER A 183 18.09 14.80 27.89
N SER A 184 18.98 14.00 27.26
CA SER A 184 19.02 12.52 27.26
C SER A 184 17.92 11.79 26.49
N ASP A 185 16.99 12.51 25.85
CA ASP A 185 16.05 11.94 24.89
C ASP A 185 16.63 12.05 23.46
N ARG A 186 16.38 10.99 22.67
CA ARG A 186 16.78 10.89 21.26
C ARG A 186 15.54 10.94 20.37
N TYR A 187 15.62 11.72 19.30
CA TYR A 187 14.56 11.94 18.32
C TYR A 187 15.07 11.56 16.94
N ASN A 188 14.25 10.89 16.14
CA ASN A 188 14.65 10.38 14.84
C ASN A 188 13.57 10.63 13.79
N LEU A 189 13.81 11.61 12.92
CA LEU A 189 12.90 12.01 11.84
C LEU A 189 13.14 11.26 10.53
N ASN A 190 14.06 10.28 10.50
CA ASN A 190 14.37 9.52 9.28
C ASN A 190 13.15 8.76 8.72
N ALA A 191 12.15 8.45 9.54
CA ALA A 191 10.93 7.81 9.09
C ALA A 191 10.09 8.70 8.15
N LEU A 192 10.28 10.04 8.20
CA LEU A 192 9.60 10.99 7.31
C LEU A 192 10.32 11.20 5.98
N ARG A 193 11.56 10.70 5.86
CA ARG A 193 12.34 10.75 4.63
C ARG A 193 11.77 9.73 3.64
N ASP A 194 11.12 10.22 2.58
CA ASP A 194 10.53 9.36 1.55
C ASP A 194 11.48 9.26 0.34
N PHE A 195 11.77 8.04 -0.10
CA PHE A 195 12.65 7.74 -1.23
C PHE A 195 11.90 7.47 -2.53
N THR A 196 10.56 7.48 -2.49
CA THR A 196 9.65 7.12 -3.58
C THR A 196 8.83 8.29 -4.09
N LYS A 197 8.42 9.22 -3.23
CA LYS A 197 7.67 10.43 -3.59
C LYS A 197 8.06 11.63 -2.74
N ASN A 198 7.76 12.83 -3.24
CA ASN A 198 7.79 14.05 -2.43
C ASN A 198 6.43 14.27 -1.77
N TYR A 199 6.41 14.98 -0.65
CA TYR A 199 5.18 15.45 -0.04
C TYR A 199 4.71 16.68 -0.81
N GLU A 200 3.42 16.73 -1.17
CA GLU A 200 2.81 17.89 -1.81
C GLU A 200 1.86 18.57 -0.83
N VAL A 201 2.02 19.88 -0.67
CA VAL A 201 1.23 20.76 0.19
C VAL A 201 0.57 21.79 -0.70
N HIS A 202 -0.74 21.67 -0.89
CA HIS A 202 -1.51 22.65 -1.62
C HIS A 202 -1.70 23.91 -0.76
N ILE A 203 -1.20 25.05 -1.24
CA ILE A 203 -1.45 26.35 -0.60
C ILE A 203 -2.75 26.93 -1.15
N ASN A 204 -2.91 26.90 -2.48
CA ASN A 204 -4.13 27.27 -3.19
C ASN A 204 -4.16 26.58 -4.57
N ASP A 205 -4.98 27.07 -5.51
CA ASP A 205 -5.18 26.41 -6.81
C ASP A 205 -4.00 26.62 -7.75
N ASP A 206 -3.34 27.77 -7.59
CA ASP A 206 -2.22 28.18 -8.41
C ASP A 206 -0.88 27.89 -7.71
N LEU A 207 -0.85 27.81 -6.38
CA LEU A 207 0.36 27.61 -5.58
C LEU A 207 0.33 26.27 -4.85
N ALA A 208 1.36 25.47 -5.06
CA ALA A 208 1.65 24.28 -4.28
C ALA A 208 3.10 24.31 -3.82
N VAL A 209 3.41 23.64 -2.71
CA VAL A 209 4.78 23.38 -2.28
C VAL A 209 4.99 21.88 -2.32
N ILE A 210 6.12 21.46 -2.90
CA ILE A 210 6.60 20.11 -2.71
C ILE A 210 7.81 20.14 -1.80
N LEU A 211 7.89 19.16 -0.91
CA LEU A 211 8.99 19.06 0.04
C LEU A 211 9.39 17.62 0.32
N ASN A 212 10.63 17.45 0.75
CA ASN A 212 11.12 16.23 1.36
C ASN A 212 11.96 16.59 2.59
N VAL A 213 12.00 15.68 3.56
CA VAL A 213 12.65 15.89 4.85
C VAL A 213 13.94 15.09 4.85
N CYS A 214 15.05 15.76 5.20
CA CYS A 214 16.38 15.15 5.30
C CYS A 214 16.88 14.52 3.99
N HIS A 215 16.31 14.99 2.89
CA HIS A 215 16.52 14.47 1.56
C HIS A 215 16.18 15.57 0.55
N SER A 216 16.93 15.66 -0.54
CA SER A 216 16.62 16.51 -1.68
C SER A 216 15.30 16.09 -2.33
N LEU A 217 14.67 16.94 -3.14
CA LEU A 217 13.46 16.55 -3.84
C LEU A 217 13.74 15.40 -4.82
N LEU A 218 12.80 14.47 -4.90
CA LEU A 218 12.80 13.39 -5.88
C LEU A 218 12.34 13.92 -7.24
N TYR A 219 13.00 13.45 -8.29
CA TYR A 219 12.61 13.75 -9.67
C TYR A 219 11.34 12.98 -10.05
N GLY A 220 10.39 13.62 -10.74
CA GLY A 220 9.08 13.05 -11.09
C GLY A 220 8.67 13.26 -12.56
N PRO A 221 7.63 12.56 -13.05
CA PRO A 221 7.21 12.54 -14.45
C PRO A 221 6.69 13.89 -15.01
N HIS A 222 6.53 14.90 -14.16
CA HIS A 222 6.16 16.27 -14.55
C HIS A 222 7.31 17.29 -14.47
N HIS A 223 8.56 16.81 -14.30
CA HIS A 223 9.77 17.60 -14.02
C HIS A 223 9.50 18.75 -13.07
N VAL A 224 9.72 18.51 -11.79
CA VAL A 224 9.94 19.61 -10.88
C VAL A 224 11.19 20.33 -11.38
N ASN A 225 11.03 21.48 -12.02
CA ASN A 225 12.16 22.27 -12.53
C ASN A 225 12.81 23.08 -11.39
N CYS A 226 12.83 22.53 -10.18
CA CYS A 226 13.54 23.12 -9.05
C CYS A 226 14.98 22.63 -9.04
N SER A 227 15.86 23.46 -8.46
CA SER A 227 17.28 23.17 -8.32
C SER A 227 17.52 21.81 -7.66
N ASP A 228 18.55 21.07 -8.09
CA ASP A 228 18.86 19.71 -7.64
C ASP A 228 19.16 19.61 -6.13
N ASP A 229 19.58 20.73 -5.53
CA ASP A 229 19.80 20.85 -4.09
C ASP A 229 18.54 21.24 -3.32
N SER A 230 17.39 21.45 -3.96
CA SER A 230 16.16 21.85 -3.27
C SER A 230 15.62 20.70 -2.42
N SER A 231 15.35 20.95 -1.14
CA SER A 231 14.51 20.07 -0.30
C SER A 231 13.07 20.56 -0.26
N ILE A 232 12.83 21.85 -0.53
CA ILE A 232 11.51 22.48 -0.53
C ILE A 232 11.41 23.40 -1.76
N CYS A 233 10.39 23.15 -2.59
CA CYS A 233 10.18 23.84 -3.85
C CYS A 233 8.75 24.38 -3.92
N LEU A 234 8.62 25.67 -4.25
CA LEU A 234 7.35 26.31 -4.56
C LEU A 234 7.04 26.11 -6.04
N ILE A 235 5.81 25.69 -6.31
CA ILE A 235 5.24 25.52 -7.64
C ILE A 235 4.19 26.61 -7.83
N ASP A 236 4.38 27.43 -8.86
CA ASP A 236 3.45 28.48 -9.27
C ASP A 236 2.87 28.18 -10.65
N LYS A 237 1.60 27.77 -10.63
CA LYS A 237 0.75 27.37 -11.76
C LYS A 237 -0.15 28.53 -12.23
N SER A 238 0.08 29.76 -11.76
CA SER A 238 -0.71 30.94 -12.16
C SER A 238 -0.75 31.15 -13.68
N ASP A 239 0.32 30.74 -14.38
CA ASP A 239 0.36 30.64 -15.84
C ASP A 239 0.33 29.17 -16.26
N LYS A 240 -0.84 28.68 -16.68
CA LYS A 240 -1.03 27.27 -17.12
C LYS A 240 -0.16 26.87 -18.31
N SER A 241 0.38 27.84 -19.06
CA SER A 241 1.30 27.58 -20.17
C SER A 241 2.76 27.51 -19.73
N ASN A 242 3.10 28.04 -18.55
CA ASN A 242 4.47 28.10 -18.03
C ASN A 242 4.48 28.02 -16.50
N VAL A 243 4.44 26.80 -15.97
CA VAL A 243 4.55 26.53 -14.52
C VAL A 243 5.94 26.95 -14.04
N ARG A 244 5.98 27.83 -13.03
CA ARG A 244 7.22 28.32 -12.45
C ARG A 244 7.57 27.52 -11.20
N TYR A 245 8.86 27.30 -11.02
CA TYR A 245 9.42 26.58 -9.89
C TYR A 245 10.41 27.48 -9.17
N ALA A 246 10.35 27.53 -7.84
CA ALA A 246 11.28 28.31 -7.03
C ALA A 246 11.79 27.47 -5.86
N ASN A 247 13.11 27.38 -5.73
CA ASN A 247 13.73 26.82 -4.54
C ASN A 247 13.44 27.75 -3.35
N ILE A 248 12.76 27.22 -2.33
CA ILE A 248 12.42 27.94 -1.10
C ILE A 248 13.05 27.28 0.15
N GLY A 249 13.91 26.28 -0.05
CA GLY A 249 14.67 25.61 1.00
C GLY A 249 15.60 24.56 0.40
N SER A 250 16.92 24.77 0.55
CA SER A 250 17.96 23.87 0.07
C SER A 250 18.27 22.75 1.07
N PHE A 251 18.79 21.64 0.54
CA PHE A 251 19.25 20.47 1.27
C PHE A 251 20.43 20.82 2.16
N GLN A 252 20.35 20.36 3.40
CA GLN A 252 21.40 20.52 4.39
C GLN A 252 21.98 19.15 4.70
N ALA A 253 23.29 18.97 4.52
CA ALA A 253 23.96 17.71 4.84
C ALA A 253 23.96 17.40 6.35
N ASN A 254 23.83 18.43 7.21
CA ASN A 254 23.69 18.29 8.66
C ASN A 254 22.66 19.31 9.15
N PRO A 255 21.34 19.02 9.04
CA PRO A 255 20.31 19.96 9.43
C PRO A 255 20.34 20.18 10.95
N LEU A 256 20.25 21.44 11.37
CA LEU A 256 20.12 21.77 12.79
C LEU A 256 18.67 21.52 13.22
N ILE A 257 18.47 20.54 14.08
CA ILE A 257 17.17 20.22 14.68
C ILE A 257 17.10 20.89 16.05
N SER A 258 16.25 21.89 16.20
CA SER A 258 16.03 22.58 17.47
C SER A 258 14.85 21.96 18.21
N VAL A 259 14.96 21.79 19.53
CA VAL A 259 13.85 21.35 20.39
C VAL A 259 13.23 22.58 21.05
N LEU A 260 11.93 22.80 20.82
CA LEU A 260 11.16 23.90 21.39
C LEU A 260 10.63 23.55 22.79
N ASP A 261 10.14 24.55 23.53
CA ASP A 261 9.70 24.40 24.94
C ASP A 261 8.62 23.33 25.18
N ARG A 262 7.93 22.87 24.13
CA ARG A 262 6.89 21.83 24.16
C ARG A 262 7.39 20.45 23.70
N ASN A 263 8.70 20.25 23.56
CA ASN A 263 9.33 19.10 22.90
C ASN A 263 8.97 18.96 21.41
N ASP A 264 8.50 20.03 20.78
CA ASP A 264 8.33 20.09 19.32
C ASP A 264 9.70 20.28 18.66
N LEU A 265 9.89 19.68 17.49
CA LEU A 265 11.15 19.75 16.75
C LEU A 265 11.04 20.79 15.63
N LEU A 266 12.07 21.57 15.39
CA LEU A 266 12.09 22.59 14.35
C LEU A 266 13.32 22.39 13.45
N ILE A 267 13.07 22.30 12.13
CA ILE A 267 14.12 22.35 11.10
C ILE A 267 13.94 23.61 10.27
N ILE A 268 15.05 24.31 9.99
CA ILE A 268 15.09 25.50 9.14
C ILE A 268 15.87 25.16 7.87
N TYR A 269 15.22 25.31 6.72
CA TYR A 269 15.81 25.17 5.40
C TYR A 269 16.07 26.56 4.81
N ASP A 270 17.34 26.89 4.58
CA ASP A 270 17.73 28.15 3.95
C ASP A 270 17.81 27.99 2.42
N SER A 271 17.56 29.06 1.68
CA SER A 271 17.74 29.12 0.24
C SER A 271 18.57 30.34 -0.13
N ASP A 272 19.40 30.19 -1.17
CA ASP A 272 20.16 31.29 -1.77
C ASP A 272 19.26 32.26 -2.58
N ALA A 273 18.00 31.87 -2.82
CA ALA A 273 17.01 32.72 -3.47
C ALA A 273 16.64 33.91 -2.57
N ILE A 274 16.44 35.08 -3.18
CA ILE A 274 16.04 36.31 -2.48
C ILE A 274 14.64 36.72 -2.90
N CYS A 275 13.88 37.29 -1.96
CA CYS A 275 12.66 38.03 -2.29
C CYS A 275 12.59 39.39 -1.60
N TYR A 276 11.79 40.26 -2.21
CA TYR A 276 11.61 41.62 -1.75
C TYR A 276 10.41 41.72 -0.81
N GLN A 277 10.64 42.19 0.40
CA GLN A 277 9.60 42.40 1.40
C GLN A 277 9.11 43.86 1.39
N LYS A 278 7.86 44.06 0.98
CA LYS A 278 7.23 45.39 0.90
C LYS A 278 7.13 46.08 2.27
N HIS A 279 6.90 45.33 3.35
CA HIS A 279 6.71 45.89 4.70
C HIS A 279 7.96 46.55 5.27
N ILE A 280 9.16 46.07 4.90
CA ILE A 280 10.44 46.58 5.38
C ILE A 280 11.30 47.20 4.27
N ASN A 281 10.77 47.25 3.04
CA ASN A 281 11.44 47.78 1.86
C ASN A 281 12.86 47.20 1.66
N SER A 282 13.02 45.88 1.82
CA SER A 282 14.32 45.22 1.81
C SER A 282 14.25 43.84 1.15
N TYR A 283 15.37 43.38 0.60
CA TYR A 283 15.53 42.00 0.13
C TYR A 283 15.93 41.11 1.29
N GLN A 284 15.32 39.93 1.37
CA GLN A 284 15.63 38.89 2.35
C GLN A 284 15.89 37.58 1.62
N THR A 285 16.75 36.74 2.19
CA THR A 285 16.89 35.37 1.74
C THR A 285 15.61 34.60 2.06
N ILE A 286 15.25 33.70 1.16
CA ILE A 286 14.11 32.82 1.37
C ILE A 286 14.53 31.72 2.35
N LYS A 287 13.65 31.44 3.31
CA LYS A 287 13.78 30.29 4.17
C LYS A 287 12.44 29.61 4.39
N SER A 288 12.50 28.35 4.76
CA SER A 288 11.34 27.53 5.10
C SER A 288 11.56 26.86 6.45
N THR A 289 10.53 26.79 7.28
CA THR A 289 10.61 26.14 8.59
C THR A 289 9.53 25.11 8.74
N ILE A 290 9.91 23.90 9.16
CA ILE A 290 8.98 22.81 9.46
C ILE A 290 9.03 22.55 10.96
N GLU A 291 7.89 22.76 11.62
CA GLU A 291 7.66 22.43 13.02
C GLU A 291 7.01 21.05 13.12
N PHE A 292 7.73 20.07 13.68
CA PHE A 292 7.25 18.72 13.89
C PHE A 292 6.71 18.57 15.31
N VAL A 293 5.46 18.14 15.40
CA VAL A 293 4.73 17.98 16.66
C VAL A 293 4.48 16.50 16.90
N CYS A 294 4.87 16.00 18.07
CA CYS A 294 4.64 14.60 18.45
C CYS A 294 3.13 14.35 18.63
N ASP A 295 2.58 13.47 17.79
CA ASP A 295 1.20 13.00 17.90
C ASP A 295 1.16 11.47 17.76
N LEU A 296 0.91 10.79 18.87
CA LEU A 296 0.83 9.33 18.94
C LEU A 296 -0.40 8.75 18.22
N ASN A 297 -1.36 9.56 17.81
CA ASN A 297 -2.56 9.12 17.09
C ASN A 297 -2.49 9.41 15.58
N ALA A 298 -1.46 10.13 15.12
CA ALA A 298 -1.30 10.44 13.71
C ALA A 298 -1.10 9.16 12.87
N THR A 299 -1.89 9.03 11.81
CA THR A 299 -1.78 7.98 10.77
C THR A 299 -1.75 8.66 9.42
N ASP A 300 -0.74 8.36 8.59
CA ASP A 300 -0.56 8.94 7.24
C ASP A 300 -0.63 10.47 7.21
N SER A 301 -0.06 11.13 8.22
CA SER A 301 -0.09 12.59 8.32
C SER A 301 0.89 13.26 7.35
N ALA A 302 0.47 14.40 6.81
CA ALA A 302 1.25 15.21 5.88
C ALA A 302 1.57 16.59 6.49
N PRO A 303 2.60 17.30 5.97
CA PRO A 303 2.88 18.67 6.38
C PRO A 303 1.77 19.63 5.93
N GLU A 304 1.40 20.56 6.81
CA GLU A 304 0.40 21.60 6.57
C GLU A 304 1.07 22.97 6.47
N TYR A 305 0.64 23.78 5.51
CA TYR A 305 1.11 25.16 5.39
C TYR A 305 0.38 26.08 6.38
N ILE A 306 1.11 26.81 7.21
CA ILE A 306 0.53 27.67 8.26
C ILE A 306 0.78 29.17 8.02
N GLY A 307 1.54 29.54 7.00
CA GLY A 307 1.70 30.94 6.58
C GLY A 307 3.12 31.32 6.19
N GLY A 308 3.32 32.61 5.89
CA GLY A 308 4.60 33.14 5.44
C GLY A 308 4.63 33.70 4.02
N LEU A 309 3.52 33.58 3.28
CA LEU A 309 3.39 34.05 1.91
C LEU A 309 3.57 35.58 1.91
N GLY A 310 4.60 36.07 1.22
CA GLY A 310 4.95 37.49 1.17
C GLY A 310 6.00 37.98 2.18
N PHE A 311 6.46 37.12 3.10
CA PHE A 311 7.49 37.44 4.09
C PHE A 311 8.80 36.68 3.89
N CYS A 312 9.07 36.12 2.71
CA CYS A 312 10.28 35.34 2.43
C CYS A 312 10.56 34.20 3.43
N HIS A 313 9.56 33.79 4.21
CA HIS A 313 9.70 32.80 5.27
C HIS A 313 8.46 31.93 5.28
N TYR A 314 8.53 30.77 4.64
CA TYR A 314 7.43 29.80 4.58
C TYR A 314 7.43 28.93 5.82
N LYS A 315 6.25 28.72 6.42
CA LYS A 315 6.10 27.99 7.68
C LYS A 315 5.15 26.81 7.48
N PHE A 316 5.59 25.65 7.95
CA PHE A 316 4.86 24.41 7.90
C PHE A 316 4.78 23.80 9.30
N ILE A 317 3.68 23.11 9.58
CA ILE A 317 3.51 22.28 10.77
C ILE A 317 3.26 20.83 10.35
N TRP A 318 3.86 19.88 11.05
CA TRP A 318 3.70 18.46 10.76
C TRP A 318 3.47 17.68 12.06
N ARG A 319 2.22 17.31 12.30
CA ARG A 319 1.84 16.45 13.43
C ARG A 319 2.10 15.00 13.04
N THR A 320 3.04 14.33 13.70
CA THR A 320 3.45 12.97 13.31
C THR A 320 4.04 12.20 14.47
N ILE A 321 3.86 10.88 14.44
CA ILE A 321 4.42 9.96 15.44
C ILE A 321 5.95 9.91 15.39
N ALA A 322 6.55 10.19 14.23
CA ALA A 322 8.01 10.23 14.07
C ALA A 322 8.67 11.37 14.86
N ALA A 323 7.91 12.40 15.25
CA ALA A 323 8.41 13.51 16.05
C ALA A 323 8.51 13.18 17.54
N CYS A 324 7.96 12.03 17.98
CA CYS A 324 8.05 11.58 19.36
C CYS A 324 9.44 11.03 19.69
N SER A 325 9.88 11.18 20.94
CA SER A 325 11.18 10.64 21.37
C SER A 325 11.18 9.11 21.36
N GLU A 326 12.34 8.50 21.14
CA GLU A 326 12.50 7.03 21.14
C GLU A 326 12.00 6.41 22.45
N LYS A 327 12.15 7.12 23.57
CA LYS A 327 11.63 6.70 24.89
C LYS A 327 10.11 6.65 24.91
N VAL A 328 9.43 7.69 24.43
CA VAL A 328 7.95 7.71 24.37
C VAL A 328 7.42 6.61 23.45
N LEU A 329 8.08 6.40 22.31
CA LEU A 329 7.74 5.32 21.38
C LEU A 329 7.93 3.94 22.01
N HIS A 330 9.02 3.75 22.77
CA HIS A 330 9.28 2.52 23.51
C HIS A 330 8.21 2.28 24.59
N ASP A 331 7.92 3.28 25.43
CA ASP A 331 6.92 3.16 26.50
C ASP A 331 5.53 2.83 25.94
N GLN A 332 5.16 3.40 24.78
CA GLN A 332 3.92 3.06 24.09
C GLN A 332 3.85 1.57 23.70
N THR A 333 4.96 0.98 23.26
CA THR A 333 4.98 -0.44 22.89
C THR A 333 4.74 -1.36 24.06
N LEU A 334 5.11 -0.95 25.29
CA LEU A 334 4.85 -1.72 26.51
C LEU A 334 3.38 -1.72 26.91
N ILE A 335 2.60 -0.72 26.47
CA ILE A 335 1.16 -0.60 26.70
C ILE A 335 0.40 -1.42 25.65
N ASP A 336 0.81 -1.32 24.38
CA ASP A 336 0.14 -1.95 23.24
C ASP A 336 0.58 -3.40 22.97
N SER A 337 1.59 -3.92 23.70
CA SER A 337 2.11 -5.29 23.49
C SER A 337 1.14 -6.36 23.97
N ASP A 338 0.95 -7.37 23.11
CA ASP A 338 0.26 -8.62 23.42
C ASP A 338 1.29 -9.75 23.63
N PHE A 339 0.89 -10.89 24.20
CA PHE A 339 1.83 -12.00 24.42
C PHE A 339 2.39 -12.55 23.10
N CYS A 340 3.69 -12.36 22.89
CA CYS A 340 4.44 -12.67 21.68
C CYS A 340 4.05 -11.84 20.44
N ARG A 341 3.43 -10.69 20.66
CA ARG A 341 3.08 -9.74 19.60
C ARG A 341 3.46 -8.32 19.99
N VAL A 342 3.98 -7.55 19.04
CA VAL A 342 4.29 -6.14 19.27
C VAL A 342 3.98 -5.32 18.03
N LYS A 343 3.36 -4.17 18.24
CA LYS A 343 3.11 -3.19 17.18
C LYS A 343 4.30 -2.25 17.08
N ASP A 344 4.77 -2.05 15.86
CA ASP A 344 5.64 -0.94 15.52
C ASP A 344 4.85 0.36 15.71
N PRO A 345 5.28 1.27 16.59
CA PRO A 345 4.56 2.51 16.83
C PRO A 345 4.56 3.42 15.59
N LEU A 346 5.60 3.39 14.76
CA LEU A 346 5.72 4.24 13.57
C LEU A 346 4.84 3.74 12.41
N SER A 347 4.97 2.46 12.07
CA SER A 347 4.27 1.88 10.91
C SER A 347 2.93 1.23 11.24
N ARG A 348 2.59 1.10 12.54
CA ARG A 348 1.45 0.31 13.06
C ARG A 348 1.48 -1.17 12.68
N TYR A 349 2.56 -1.63 12.05
CA TYR A 349 2.74 -3.03 11.68
C TYR A 349 2.86 -3.89 12.94
N GLU A 350 2.07 -4.96 13.01
CA GLU A 350 2.14 -5.91 14.11
C GLU A 350 3.08 -7.07 13.76
N TYR A 351 4.12 -7.23 14.55
CA TYR A 351 4.96 -8.41 14.54
C TYR A 351 4.32 -9.50 15.40
N ASP A 352 4.11 -10.68 14.82
CA ASP A 352 3.63 -11.86 15.55
C ASP A 352 4.67 -12.98 15.46
N LEU A 353 5.29 -13.29 16.61
CA LEU A 353 6.26 -14.38 16.73
C LEU A 353 5.65 -15.63 17.38
N SER A 354 4.33 -15.72 17.44
CA SER A 354 3.62 -16.85 18.06
C SER A 354 3.94 -18.19 17.39
N SER A 355 4.34 -18.19 16.12
CA SER A 355 4.78 -19.40 15.39
C SER A 355 6.04 -20.04 16.00
N PHE A 356 6.81 -19.29 16.79
CA PHE A 356 8.02 -19.77 17.45
C PHE A 356 7.77 -20.37 18.83
N LYS A 357 6.55 -20.29 19.34
CA LYS A 357 6.18 -20.89 20.63
C LYS A 357 6.46 -22.40 20.60
N ASN A 358 7.02 -22.91 21.69
CA ASN A 358 7.38 -24.32 21.89
C ASN A 358 8.42 -24.87 20.90
N ARG A 359 9.13 -23.99 20.16
CA ARG A 359 10.26 -24.36 19.31
C ARG A 359 11.57 -23.95 20.00
N VAL A 360 12.56 -24.84 19.97
CA VAL A 360 13.89 -24.57 20.50
C VAL A 360 14.87 -24.47 19.35
N PHE A 361 15.44 -23.28 19.18
CA PHE A 361 16.47 -22.99 18.18
C PHE A 361 17.86 -23.20 18.80
N LYS A 362 18.83 -23.64 18.00
CA LYS A 362 20.21 -23.87 18.47
C LYS A 362 21.23 -23.08 17.67
N ALA A 363 22.08 -22.32 18.34
CA ALA A 363 23.23 -21.62 17.76
C ALA A 363 24.53 -22.25 18.27
N ARG A 364 25.48 -22.57 17.38
CA ARG A 364 26.81 -23.06 17.77
C ARG A 364 27.82 -21.92 17.62
N THR A 365 28.53 -21.58 18.69
CA THR A 365 29.65 -20.64 18.66
C THR A 365 30.93 -21.32 19.12
N MET A 366 32.06 -20.58 19.10
CA MET A 366 33.31 -21.08 19.68
C MET A 366 33.23 -21.27 21.21
N GLU A 367 32.28 -20.60 21.87
CA GLU A 367 32.16 -20.58 23.33
C GLU A 367 31.14 -21.61 23.88
N GLY A 368 30.34 -22.23 23.01
CA GLY A 368 29.35 -23.22 23.39
C GLY A 368 28.18 -23.33 22.41
N THR A 369 27.24 -24.22 22.71
CA THR A 369 25.97 -24.28 21.99
C THR A 369 24.89 -23.58 22.82
N TYR A 370 24.18 -22.62 22.23
CA TYR A 370 23.07 -21.92 22.86
C TYR A 370 21.75 -22.49 22.37
N ALA A 371 20.87 -22.84 23.30
CA ALA A 371 19.47 -23.18 23.05
C ALA A 371 18.60 -21.97 23.37
N VAL A 372 17.73 -21.58 22.43
CA VAL A 372 16.90 -20.38 22.50
C VAL A 372 15.44 -20.77 22.28
N SER A 373 14.59 -20.36 23.20
CA SER A 373 13.14 -20.54 23.15
C SER A 373 12.47 -19.18 23.15
N VAL A 374 11.71 -18.89 22.08
CA VAL A 374 11.07 -17.60 21.86
C VAL A 374 9.64 -17.65 22.41
N CYS A 375 9.28 -16.65 23.23
CA CYS A 375 7.95 -16.51 23.84
C CYS A 375 7.43 -17.75 24.61
N SER A 376 8.32 -18.65 24.99
CA SER A 376 8.04 -19.91 25.67
C SER A 376 9.29 -20.36 26.42
N PHE A 377 9.13 -21.19 27.44
CA PHE A 377 10.23 -21.70 28.24
C PHE A 377 10.70 -23.07 27.74
N MET A 378 11.97 -23.37 27.96
CA MET A 378 12.52 -24.70 27.69
C MET A 378 12.12 -25.70 28.77
N ASP A 379 12.01 -26.97 28.37
CA ASP A 379 11.77 -28.07 29.30
C ASP A 379 12.95 -28.24 30.27
N GLY A 380 12.65 -28.60 31.52
CA GLY A 380 13.59 -28.62 32.65
C GLY A 380 14.68 -29.70 32.57
N SER A 381 14.73 -30.45 31.47
CA SER A 381 15.69 -31.50 31.17
C SER A 381 17.02 -30.98 30.64
N VAL A 382 17.06 -29.75 30.14
CA VAL A 382 18.26 -29.14 29.53
C VAL A 382 18.84 -28.05 30.43
N CYS A 383 17.97 -27.21 30.99
CA CYS A 383 18.29 -26.05 31.82
C CYS A 383 17.21 -25.88 32.89
N LYS A 384 17.39 -24.95 33.84
CA LYS A 384 16.37 -24.68 34.86
C LYS A 384 14.99 -24.43 34.23
N THR A 385 13.93 -24.99 34.81
CA THR A 385 12.56 -24.76 34.33
C THR A 385 12.24 -23.27 34.29
N GLY A 386 11.67 -22.80 33.19
CA GLY A 386 11.38 -21.38 32.98
C GLY A 386 12.46 -20.62 32.22
N THR A 387 13.62 -21.22 31.95
CA THR A 387 14.70 -20.61 31.16
C THR A 387 14.29 -20.44 29.70
N GLY A 388 14.55 -19.24 29.15
CA GLY A 388 14.30 -18.91 27.74
C GLY A 388 15.54 -19.02 26.85
N VAL A 389 16.73 -18.77 27.40
CA VAL A 389 18.01 -18.93 26.70
C VAL A 389 18.97 -19.69 27.59
N CYS A 390 19.67 -20.66 27.04
CA CYS A 390 20.56 -21.51 27.81
C CYS A 390 21.80 -21.90 27.05
N LYS A 391 22.95 -21.80 27.73
CA LYS A 391 24.24 -22.27 27.24
C LYS A 391 24.43 -23.72 27.66
N LEU A 392 24.51 -24.62 26.68
CA LEU A 392 24.64 -26.05 26.91
C LEU A 392 26.08 -26.40 27.33
N ASN A 393 26.19 -27.27 28.33
CA ASN A 393 27.48 -27.84 28.73
C ASN A 393 27.91 -28.89 27.69
N ASN A 394 29.15 -28.80 27.20
CA ASN A 394 29.67 -29.64 26.11
C ASN A 394 30.13 -31.04 26.54
N GLN A 395 29.63 -31.61 27.65
CA GLN A 395 30.04 -32.95 28.10
C GLN A 395 28.87 -33.95 28.20
N PRO A 396 28.93 -35.09 27.50
CA PRO A 396 28.19 -36.28 27.91
C PRO A 396 28.90 -36.86 29.14
N VAL A 397 28.29 -36.73 30.31
CA VAL A 397 28.84 -37.31 31.54
C VAL A 397 28.61 -38.82 31.50
N GLU A 398 29.67 -39.56 31.21
CA GLU A 398 29.73 -40.97 31.57
C GLU A 398 29.77 -41.07 33.10
N THR A 399 28.83 -41.87 33.64
CA THR A 399 28.73 -42.36 35.03
C THR A 399 28.03 -41.46 36.05
N ASN A 400 26.89 -41.99 36.56
CA ASN A 400 26.08 -41.58 37.70
C ASN A 400 26.67 -40.54 38.68
N ALA A 401 26.27 -39.27 38.55
CA ALA A 401 25.85 -38.37 39.65
C ALA A 401 25.55 -36.96 39.10
N TYR A 402 24.31 -36.48 39.29
CA TYR A 402 23.84 -35.10 39.06
C TYR A 402 23.98 -34.55 37.61
N TYR A 403 22.85 -34.30 36.95
CA TYR A 403 22.83 -33.63 35.64
C TYR A 403 23.37 -32.19 35.80
N GLU A 404 24.53 -31.88 35.23
CA GLU A 404 24.98 -30.48 35.10
C GLU A 404 24.10 -29.79 34.05
N LEU A 405 23.03 -29.14 34.54
CA LEU A 405 22.16 -28.30 33.73
C LEU A 405 22.98 -27.17 33.07
N GLY A 406 22.58 -26.77 31.86
CA GLY A 406 23.20 -25.63 31.20
C GLY A 406 22.99 -24.33 31.95
N GLU A 407 23.86 -23.34 31.71
CA GLU A 407 23.80 -22.01 32.31
C GLU A 407 22.60 -21.22 31.76
N SER A 408 21.74 -20.74 32.64
CA SER A 408 20.55 -19.95 32.28
C SER A 408 20.93 -18.51 31.94
N GLY A 409 20.68 -18.10 30.70
CA GLY A 409 20.85 -16.72 30.23
C GLY A 409 19.66 -15.81 30.53
N GLY A 410 18.58 -16.33 31.13
CA GLY A 410 17.40 -15.55 31.51
C GLY A 410 16.09 -16.35 31.50
N THR A 411 15.11 -15.84 32.25
CA THR A 411 13.74 -16.37 32.33
C THR A 411 12.93 -15.97 31.12
N ALA A 412 12.26 -16.94 30.50
CA ALA A 412 11.43 -16.71 29.32
C ALA A 412 10.22 -15.83 29.65
N ASN A 413 9.90 -14.92 28.74
CA ASN A 413 8.64 -14.18 28.73
C ASN A 413 8.19 -13.96 27.27
N GLY A 414 6.94 -13.53 27.08
CA GLY A 414 6.40 -13.18 25.77
C GLY A 414 6.28 -11.67 25.54
N LYS A 415 6.93 -10.84 26.37
CA LYS A 415 6.77 -9.38 26.30
C LYS A 415 7.73 -8.81 25.26
N LEU A 416 7.31 -8.85 24.00
CA LEU A 416 8.04 -8.22 22.91
C LEU A 416 8.04 -6.70 23.08
N MET A 417 9.20 -6.10 22.79
CA MET A 417 9.41 -4.66 22.77
C MET A 417 9.89 -4.26 21.38
N TRP A 418 9.78 -2.97 21.05
CA TRP A 418 10.22 -2.45 19.76
C TRP A 418 11.35 -1.42 19.93
N LYS A 419 12.25 -1.41 18.95
CA LYS A 419 13.25 -0.38 18.68
C LYS A 419 13.39 -0.21 17.16
N GLU A 420 14.12 0.79 16.70
CA GLU A 420 14.30 1.08 15.25
C GLU A 420 14.75 -0.13 14.43
N SER A 421 15.62 -0.98 14.98
CA SER A 421 16.12 -2.20 14.31
C SER A 421 15.09 -3.34 14.23
N GLY A 422 13.94 -3.23 14.89
CA GLY A 422 12.88 -4.22 14.90
C GLY A 422 12.44 -4.65 16.30
N PRO A 423 11.59 -5.70 16.36
CA PRO A 423 11.13 -6.25 17.63
C PRO A 423 12.28 -6.98 18.35
N TYR A 424 12.27 -6.96 19.68
CA TYR A 424 13.24 -7.67 20.50
C TYR A 424 12.62 -8.19 21.82
N LEU A 425 13.24 -9.24 22.38
CA LEU A 425 12.93 -9.75 23.72
C LEU A 425 14.07 -9.44 24.68
N ASN A 426 13.71 -9.20 25.94
CA ASN A 426 14.65 -9.11 27.04
C ASN A 426 14.29 -10.17 28.10
N TYR A 427 15.17 -11.15 28.26
CA TYR A 427 15.07 -12.18 29.28
C TYR A 427 16.01 -11.85 30.43
N THR A 428 15.44 -11.60 31.61
CA THR A 428 16.17 -11.26 32.83
C THR A 428 16.16 -12.43 33.81
N ASP A 429 16.82 -12.30 34.96
CA ASP A 429 16.80 -13.32 36.03
C ASP A 429 17.38 -14.68 35.63
N GLY A 430 18.51 -14.66 34.89
CA GLY A 430 19.34 -15.83 34.65
C GLY A 430 20.15 -16.26 35.87
N ASP A 431 21.17 -17.09 35.64
CA ASP A 431 22.10 -17.54 36.67
C ASP A 431 23.07 -16.42 37.08
N VAL A 432 23.67 -16.56 38.26
CA VAL A 432 24.64 -15.57 38.78
C VAL A 432 25.92 -15.63 37.96
N CYS A 433 26.37 -14.48 37.48
CA CYS A 433 27.49 -14.37 36.55
C CYS A 433 28.75 -13.71 37.12
N ASP A 434 28.65 -13.06 38.28
CA ASP A 434 29.78 -12.41 38.95
C ASP A 434 29.76 -12.62 40.47
N GLU A 435 30.85 -12.21 41.12
CA GLU A 435 31.01 -12.32 42.58
C GLU A 435 30.07 -11.38 43.37
N GLU A 436 29.54 -10.34 42.72
CA GLU A 436 28.59 -9.38 43.31
C GLU A 436 27.16 -9.93 43.36
N GLY A 437 26.90 -11.07 42.73
CA GLY A 437 25.59 -11.70 42.70
C GLY A 437 24.68 -11.20 41.57
N THR A 438 25.24 -10.50 40.58
CA THR A 438 24.51 -10.05 39.39
C THR A 438 23.99 -11.26 38.62
N LYS A 439 22.73 -11.17 38.17
CA LYS A 439 22.12 -12.21 37.34
C LYS A 439 22.35 -11.93 35.87
N LYS A 440 22.61 -12.98 35.11
CA LYS A 440 22.73 -12.94 33.65
C LYS A 440 21.39 -12.55 33.00
N TYR A 441 21.46 -11.81 31.91
CA TYR A 441 20.31 -11.47 31.08
C TYR A 441 20.64 -11.61 29.60
N THR A 442 19.61 -11.83 28.78
CA THR A 442 19.74 -12.00 27.34
C THR A 442 18.84 -11.04 26.58
N ILE A 443 19.40 -10.36 25.58
CA ILE A 443 18.66 -9.55 24.61
C ILE A 443 18.61 -10.32 23.29
N ILE A 444 17.41 -10.63 22.81
CA ILE A 444 17.19 -11.28 21.51
C ILE A 444 16.64 -10.23 20.55
N SER A 445 17.44 -9.75 19.62
CA SER A 445 17.02 -8.83 18.56
C SER A 445 16.60 -9.62 17.32
N PHE A 446 15.36 -9.46 16.87
CA PHE A 446 14.90 -10.14 15.66
C PHE A 446 15.13 -9.25 14.44
N LEU A 447 15.84 -9.77 13.44
CA LEU A 447 16.25 -9.07 12.23
C LEU A 447 15.64 -9.77 11.01
N CYS A 448 15.22 -9.00 10.00
CA CYS A 448 14.65 -9.57 8.79
C CYS A 448 15.70 -10.33 7.97
N SER A 449 15.38 -11.57 7.58
CA SER A 449 16.16 -12.41 6.67
C SER A 449 15.26 -13.45 6.01
N ASP A 450 15.60 -13.93 4.82
CA ASP A 450 14.85 -15.02 4.17
C ASP A 450 15.11 -16.39 4.80
N THR A 451 16.13 -16.50 5.65
CA THR A 451 16.50 -17.73 6.36
C THR A 451 16.62 -17.50 7.85
N ASP A 452 16.24 -18.51 8.62
CA ASP A 452 16.38 -18.51 10.07
C ASP A 452 17.84 -18.82 10.45
N SER A 453 18.52 -17.85 11.05
CA SER A 453 19.88 -18.03 11.57
C SER A 453 20.12 -17.16 12.80
N MET A 454 21.13 -17.49 13.60
CA MET A 454 21.43 -16.79 14.85
C MET A 454 22.91 -16.51 14.98
N GLU A 455 23.22 -15.25 15.32
CA GLU A 455 24.55 -14.82 15.75
C GLU A 455 24.48 -14.49 17.25
N VAL A 456 25.42 -15.04 18.02
CA VAL A 456 25.44 -14.91 19.48
C VAL A 456 26.75 -14.27 19.91
N GLU A 457 26.64 -13.18 20.67
CA GLU A 457 27.73 -12.51 21.37
C GLU A 457 27.49 -12.69 22.88
N ASP A 458 28.33 -13.50 23.55
CA ASP A 458 28.22 -13.74 25.00
C ASP A 458 29.28 -12.93 25.75
N LYS A 459 28.84 -12.17 26.75
CA LYS A 459 29.68 -11.48 27.74
C LYS A 459 29.37 -12.06 29.11
N THR A 460 30.22 -11.76 30.10
CA THR A 460 30.12 -12.30 31.46
C THR A 460 28.69 -12.32 32.00
N CYS A 461 27.99 -11.18 31.96
CA CYS A 461 26.64 -11.04 32.51
C CYS A 461 25.56 -10.70 31.48
N GLN A 462 25.90 -10.63 30.19
CA GLN A 462 25.00 -10.22 29.12
C GLN A 462 25.21 -11.08 27.89
N THR A 463 24.15 -11.71 27.39
CA THR A 463 24.15 -12.38 26.09
C THR A 463 23.34 -11.55 25.09
N SER A 464 23.88 -11.31 23.90
CA SER A 464 23.17 -10.66 22.79
C SER A 464 23.00 -11.66 21.66
N ILE A 465 21.75 -11.84 21.21
CA ILE A 465 21.40 -12.75 20.12
C ILE A 465 20.77 -11.94 19.01
N ASN A 466 21.40 -11.93 17.84
CA ASN A 466 20.79 -11.46 16.61
C ASN A 466 20.13 -12.65 15.93
N PHE A 467 18.80 -12.68 15.95
CA PHE A 467 17.99 -13.73 15.35
C PHE A 467 17.48 -13.24 13.99
N TYR A 468 18.09 -13.72 12.92
CA TYR A 468 17.68 -13.44 11.55
C TYR A 468 16.50 -14.35 11.19
N THR A 469 15.37 -13.79 10.76
CA THR A 469 14.17 -14.56 10.41
C THR A 469 13.23 -13.81 9.47
N SER A 470 12.45 -14.57 8.69
CA SER A 470 11.43 -14.02 7.79
C SER A 470 10.20 -13.49 8.53
N ALA A 471 9.95 -13.98 9.76
CA ALA A 471 8.78 -13.62 10.56
C ALA A 471 8.72 -12.12 10.95
N VAL A 472 9.86 -11.43 10.95
CA VAL A 472 9.97 -9.99 11.28
C VAL A 472 10.28 -9.12 10.07
N CYS A 473 10.24 -9.68 8.87
CA CYS A 473 10.32 -8.89 7.66
C CYS A 473 9.03 -8.07 7.51
N LYS A 474 9.14 -6.75 7.72
CA LYS A 474 8.10 -5.80 7.31
C LYS A 474 7.89 -5.98 5.81
N ARG A 475 6.82 -6.65 5.42
CA ARG A 475 6.37 -6.69 4.02
C ARG A 475 5.02 -5.98 3.94
N PRO A 476 4.94 -4.66 4.20
CA PRO A 476 3.72 -3.93 3.97
C PRO A 476 3.54 -3.86 2.47
N CYS A 477 2.56 -4.58 1.92
CA CYS A 477 2.09 -4.18 0.61
C CYS A 477 1.18 -2.96 0.75
N ALA A 478 1.57 -1.88 0.07
CA ALA A 478 0.80 -0.67 -0.04
C ALA A 478 -0.50 -1.00 -0.79
N MET A 479 -1.62 -0.89 -0.08
CA MET A 479 -2.98 -1.12 -0.60
C MET A 479 -3.64 0.15 -1.11
N SER A 480 -2.86 1.21 -1.28
CA SER A 480 -3.31 2.47 -1.85
C SER A 480 -2.51 2.75 -3.12
N LEU A 481 -3.23 3.00 -4.21
CA LEU A 481 -2.65 3.30 -5.52
C LEU A 481 -3.55 4.32 -6.24
N TYR A 482 -2.97 5.46 -6.65
CA TYR A 482 -3.73 6.63 -7.12
C TYR A 482 -4.80 7.04 -6.09
N ASP A 483 -6.04 7.27 -6.54
CA ASP A 483 -7.21 7.51 -5.68
C ASP A 483 -7.93 6.21 -5.29
N MET A 484 -7.27 5.04 -5.29
CA MET A 484 -7.91 3.78 -4.87
C MET A 484 -7.26 3.27 -3.59
N ASN A 485 -8.07 2.98 -2.56
CA ASN A 485 -7.64 2.40 -1.30
C ASN A 485 -8.37 1.07 -1.07
N PHE A 486 -7.61 -0.01 -0.98
CA PHE A 486 -8.05 -1.38 -0.80
C PHE A 486 -7.79 -1.92 0.61
N GLU A 487 -7.35 -1.10 1.57
CA GLU A 487 -7.03 -1.51 2.95
C GLU A 487 -8.21 -2.20 3.65
N ARG A 488 -9.46 -1.84 3.30
CA ARG A 488 -10.66 -2.50 3.83
C ARG A 488 -10.78 -3.97 3.44
N LEU A 489 -10.08 -4.39 2.37
CA LEU A 489 -10.02 -5.79 1.98
C LEU A 489 -9.08 -6.60 2.87
N ILE A 490 -8.20 -5.96 3.65
CA ILE A 490 -7.30 -6.63 4.60
C ILE A 490 -8.14 -7.17 5.76
N GLN A 491 -8.30 -8.48 5.84
CA GLN A 491 -9.13 -9.10 6.88
C GLN A 491 -8.28 -9.44 8.09
N SER A 492 -8.53 -8.80 9.23
CA SER A 492 -7.78 -9.04 10.48
C SER A 492 -8.20 -10.31 11.23
N LYS A 493 -9.45 -10.76 11.06
CA LYS A 493 -10.08 -11.83 11.86
C LYS A 493 -10.37 -13.14 11.10
N SER A 494 -10.37 -13.13 9.77
CA SER A 494 -10.70 -14.28 8.93
C SER A 494 -10.01 -14.20 7.56
N ASN A 495 -10.03 -15.29 6.78
CA ASN A 495 -9.52 -15.31 5.40
C ASN A 495 -10.69 -15.34 4.40
N TYR A 496 -10.49 -14.80 3.20
CA TYR A 496 -11.41 -15.06 2.08
C TYR A 496 -11.26 -16.52 1.66
N VAL A 497 -12.39 -17.14 1.31
CA VAL A 497 -12.43 -18.55 0.91
C VAL A 497 -13.03 -18.64 -0.48
N VAL A 498 -12.26 -19.12 -1.45
CA VAL A 498 -12.72 -19.38 -2.82
C VAL A 498 -12.82 -20.88 -3.00
N LYS A 499 -14.03 -21.38 -3.23
CA LYS A 499 -14.27 -22.78 -3.58
C LYS A 499 -14.43 -22.91 -5.08
N THR A 500 -13.79 -23.90 -5.68
CA THR A 500 -13.96 -24.22 -7.11
C THR A 500 -14.96 -25.35 -7.30
N GLU A 501 -15.33 -25.64 -8.55
CA GLU A 501 -16.17 -26.81 -8.86
C GLU A 501 -15.45 -28.15 -8.58
N GLY A 502 -14.12 -28.15 -8.42
CA GLY A 502 -13.35 -29.27 -7.87
C GLY A 502 -13.28 -29.26 -6.34
N SER A 503 -12.58 -30.23 -5.74
CA SER A 503 -12.35 -30.28 -4.29
C SER A 503 -11.38 -29.20 -3.77
N ALA A 504 -10.83 -28.35 -4.64
CA ALA A 504 -9.86 -27.33 -4.30
C ALA A 504 -10.50 -26.07 -3.71
N VAL A 505 -9.92 -25.63 -2.59
CA VAL A 505 -10.29 -24.44 -1.83
C VAL A 505 -9.07 -23.55 -1.64
N TYR A 506 -9.26 -22.26 -1.89
CA TYR A 506 -8.22 -21.24 -1.75
C TYR A 506 -8.54 -20.33 -0.57
N HIS A 507 -7.59 -20.23 0.35
CA HIS A 507 -7.62 -19.27 1.44
C HIS A 507 -6.73 -18.09 1.07
N ILE A 508 -7.31 -16.90 1.04
CA ILE A 508 -6.64 -15.67 0.60
C ILE A 508 -6.75 -14.64 1.72
N ASN A 509 -5.63 -13.98 2.03
CA ASN A 509 -5.63 -12.69 2.69
C ASN A 509 -4.88 -11.69 1.83
N VAL A 510 -5.21 -10.40 2.00
CA VAL A 510 -4.61 -9.32 1.23
C VAL A 510 -3.68 -8.53 2.13
N CYS A 511 -2.44 -8.34 1.71
CA CYS A 511 -1.40 -7.57 2.40
C CYS A 511 -1.09 -7.96 3.83
N ARG A 512 -1.40 -9.20 4.15
CA ARG A 512 -0.96 -9.86 5.36
C ARG A 512 -1.00 -11.37 5.19
N PRO A 513 -0.34 -12.12 6.08
CA PRO A 513 -0.52 -13.56 6.17
C PRO A 513 -1.95 -13.98 6.51
N LEU A 514 -2.25 -15.26 6.28
CA LEU A 514 -3.51 -15.90 6.68
C LEU A 514 -3.73 -15.84 8.21
N VAL A 515 -4.98 -15.64 8.65
CA VAL A 515 -5.31 -15.27 10.05
C VAL A 515 -5.17 -16.41 11.06
N ASN A 516 -5.21 -17.67 10.64
CA ASN A 516 -5.16 -18.84 11.54
C ASN A 516 -4.19 -19.89 10.99
N GLY A 517 -2.90 -19.74 11.30
CA GLY A 517 -1.85 -20.67 10.84
C GLY A 517 -2.00 -22.09 11.39
N SER A 518 -2.74 -22.31 12.48
CA SER A 518 -2.93 -23.64 13.10
C SER A 518 -3.91 -24.56 12.37
N GLN A 519 -4.68 -24.03 11.41
CA GLN A 519 -5.57 -24.83 10.54
C GLN A 519 -4.83 -25.37 9.30
N PHE A 520 -3.59 -24.95 9.10
CA PHE A 520 -2.74 -25.36 7.99
C PHE A 520 -1.48 -26.05 8.51
N SER A 521 -0.93 -26.98 7.73
CA SER A 521 0.38 -27.59 7.93
C SER A 521 1.52 -26.57 7.78
N ASP A 522 2.76 -27.01 8.07
CA ASP A 522 3.99 -26.20 7.90
C ASP A 522 4.14 -25.58 6.50
N SER A 523 3.50 -26.16 5.47
CA SER A 523 3.56 -25.66 4.09
C SER A 523 2.93 -24.27 3.91
N CYS A 524 1.86 -23.95 4.64
CA CYS A 524 1.12 -22.69 4.53
C CYS A 524 1.11 -21.85 5.82
N SER A 525 1.74 -22.32 6.91
CA SER A 525 1.65 -21.67 8.22
C SER A 525 2.67 -20.54 8.46
N ASN A 526 3.71 -20.40 7.62
CA ASN A 526 4.82 -19.46 7.80
C ASN A 526 4.64 -18.13 7.04
N GLY A 527 3.66 -17.30 7.39
CA GLY A 527 3.53 -15.96 6.77
C GLY A 527 2.92 -15.97 5.35
N THR A 528 2.39 -17.10 4.90
CA THR A 528 1.75 -17.28 3.58
C THR A 528 0.55 -16.35 3.43
N GLY A 529 0.42 -15.69 2.28
CA GLY A 529 -0.72 -14.82 1.96
C GLY A 529 -1.86 -15.58 1.30
N ILE A 530 -1.54 -16.61 0.51
CA ILE A 530 -2.53 -17.44 -0.20
C ILE A 530 -2.14 -18.91 -0.12
N CYS A 531 -3.08 -19.74 0.34
CA CYS A 531 -2.91 -21.19 0.42
C CYS A 531 -4.01 -21.90 -0.38
N LYS A 532 -3.64 -22.92 -1.15
CA LYS A 532 -4.57 -23.89 -1.75
C LYS A 532 -4.60 -25.14 -0.88
N ALA A 533 -5.77 -25.66 -0.60
CA ALA A 533 -5.98 -26.97 0.01
C ALA A 533 -7.05 -27.73 -0.78
N ASP A 534 -6.99 -29.05 -0.77
CA ASP A 534 -8.07 -29.91 -1.23
C ASP A 534 -8.86 -30.38 -0.01
N ILE A 535 -10.18 -30.24 -0.03
CA ILE A 535 -11.04 -30.72 1.07
C ILE A 535 -11.46 -32.16 0.77
N ASP A 536 -11.24 -33.05 1.74
CA ASP A 536 -11.69 -34.44 1.66
C ASP A 536 -13.18 -34.62 2.04
N GLU A 537 -13.70 -35.84 1.91
CA GLU A 537 -15.11 -36.15 2.20
C GLU A 537 -15.49 -35.91 3.68
N ASP A 538 -14.51 -35.92 4.58
CA ASP A 538 -14.66 -35.69 6.02
C ASP A 538 -14.56 -34.20 6.40
N GLY A 539 -14.19 -33.34 5.45
CA GLY A 539 -14.06 -31.90 5.63
C GLY A 539 -12.69 -31.43 6.11
N GLU A 540 -11.66 -32.29 6.07
CA GLU A 540 -10.28 -31.95 6.41
C GLU A 540 -9.47 -31.46 5.20
N SER A 541 -8.57 -30.53 5.44
CA SER A 541 -7.66 -29.97 4.44
C SER A 541 -6.48 -30.92 4.17
N ARG A 542 -6.27 -31.28 2.91
CA ARG A 542 -5.10 -32.06 2.44
C ARG A 542 -4.42 -31.36 1.25
N ASN A 543 -3.21 -31.81 0.91
CA ASN A 543 -2.43 -31.31 -0.24
C ASN A 543 -2.26 -29.79 -0.26
N GLU A 544 -1.84 -29.23 0.87
CA GLU A 544 -1.67 -27.79 1.01
C GLU A 544 -0.49 -27.26 0.21
N VAL A 545 -0.73 -26.21 -0.58
CA VAL A 545 0.28 -25.57 -1.42
C VAL A 545 0.28 -24.07 -1.13
N ASN A 546 1.46 -23.53 -0.81
CA ASN A 546 1.66 -22.09 -0.67
C ASN A 546 1.73 -21.45 -2.05
N LEU A 547 0.81 -20.53 -2.33
CA LEU A 547 0.72 -19.85 -3.63
C LEU A 547 1.41 -18.48 -3.66
N GLY A 548 2.03 -18.07 -2.55
CA GLY A 548 2.88 -16.90 -2.48
C GLY A 548 2.73 -16.10 -1.19
N TYR A 549 3.72 -15.23 -0.98
CA TYR A 549 3.80 -14.30 0.14
C TYR A 549 3.31 -12.90 -0.26
N PRO A 550 2.72 -12.14 0.68
CA PRO A 550 2.26 -10.78 0.43
C PRO A 550 3.44 -9.80 0.39
N ASP A 551 4.27 -9.89 -0.65
CA ASP A 551 5.57 -9.22 -0.72
C ASP A 551 5.69 -8.13 -1.80
N GLN A 552 4.64 -7.89 -2.60
CA GLN A 552 4.59 -6.82 -3.61
C GLN A 552 3.44 -5.85 -3.35
N ASN A 553 3.65 -4.58 -3.71
CA ASN A 553 2.62 -3.54 -3.70
C ASN A 553 1.61 -3.69 -4.84
N LEU A 554 0.48 -2.98 -4.75
CA LEU A 554 -0.43 -2.81 -5.88
C LEU A 554 0.30 -2.12 -7.05
N ARG A 555 -0.03 -2.55 -8.26
CA ARG A 555 0.47 -1.96 -9.51
C ARG A 555 -0.70 -1.65 -10.44
N GLY A 556 -0.67 -0.47 -11.05
CA GLY A 556 -1.63 -0.09 -12.08
C GLY A 556 -1.23 -0.71 -13.41
N GLU A 557 -2.21 -1.08 -14.22
CA GLU A 557 -2.00 -1.51 -15.60
C GLU A 557 -2.64 -0.53 -16.57
N SER A 558 -2.20 -0.55 -17.83
CA SER A 558 -2.60 0.39 -18.88
C SER A 558 -4.09 0.34 -19.22
N ASP A 559 -4.78 -0.75 -18.90
CA ASP A 559 -6.24 -0.88 -19.03
C ASP A 559 -7.02 -0.24 -17.86
N GLY A 560 -6.33 0.46 -16.96
CA GLY A 560 -6.91 1.09 -15.77
C GLY A 560 -7.21 0.11 -14.63
N SER A 561 -6.86 -1.17 -14.79
CA SER A 561 -7.01 -2.16 -13.71
C SER A 561 -5.86 -2.09 -12.72
N VAL A 562 -6.12 -2.57 -11.50
CA VAL A 562 -5.12 -2.65 -10.43
C VAL A 562 -4.81 -4.11 -10.17
N VAL A 563 -3.53 -4.44 -10.05
CA VAL A 563 -3.06 -5.82 -9.85
C VAL A 563 -2.21 -5.93 -8.60
N LEU A 564 -2.45 -6.99 -7.83
CA LEU A 564 -1.60 -7.43 -6.72
C LEU A 564 -0.93 -8.75 -7.07
N THR A 565 0.37 -8.87 -6.83
CA THR A 565 1.13 -10.08 -7.16
C THR A 565 1.81 -10.66 -5.92
N TYR A 566 1.62 -11.94 -5.65
CA TYR A 566 2.33 -12.67 -4.59
C TYR A 566 3.36 -13.58 -5.21
N THR A 567 4.55 -13.60 -4.62
CA THR A 567 5.69 -14.34 -5.17
C THR A 567 6.26 -15.32 -4.15
N ASN A 568 7.24 -16.12 -4.57
CA ASN A 568 8.00 -17.03 -3.71
C ASN A 568 7.18 -18.14 -3.02
N GLY A 569 6.13 -18.66 -3.66
CA GLY A 569 5.37 -19.80 -3.13
C GLY A 569 6.15 -21.12 -3.13
N SER A 570 5.42 -22.23 -3.04
CA SER A 570 5.95 -23.60 -3.19
C SER A 570 6.59 -23.79 -4.58
N LEU A 571 7.39 -24.84 -4.74
CA LEU A 571 7.94 -25.22 -6.05
C LEU A 571 6.80 -25.59 -7.00
N CYS A 572 6.95 -25.18 -8.26
CA CYS A 572 5.99 -25.45 -9.31
C CYS A 572 6.02 -26.94 -9.69
N GLN A 573 4.88 -27.51 -10.08
CA GLN A 573 4.82 -28.93 -10.46
C GLN A 573 5.43 -29.17 -11.85
N GLU A 574 5.39 -28.17 -12.72
CA GLU A 574 5.87 -28.25 -14.09
C GLU A 574 7.36 -27.92 -14.24
N ASP A 575 7.93 -27.20 -13.26
CA ASP A 575 9.32 -26.76 -13.24
C ASP A 575 9.84 -26.69 -11.79
N ASP A 576 10.72 -27.63 -11.43
CA ASP A 576 11.30 -27.74 -10.09
C ASP A 576 12.29 -26.60 -9.76
N GLU A 577 12.67 -25.77 -10.72
CA GLU A 577 13.51 -24.58 -10.52
C GLU A 577 12.70 -23.29 -10.32
N GLN A 578 11.40 -23.31 -10.63
CA GLN A 578 10.52 -22.15 -10.55
C GLN A 578 9.59 -22.20 -9.33
N ARG A 579 9.42 -21.06 -8.66
CA ARG A 579 8.45 -20.91 -7.56
C ARG A 579 7.09 -20.41 -8.06
N ILE A 580 6.03 -20.91 -7.42
CA ILE A 580 4.67 -20.50 -7.68
C ILE A 580 4.48 -19.01 -7.33
N SER A 581 3.69 -18.34 -8.16
CA SER A 581 3.23 -16.97 -7.96
C SER A 581 1.71 -16.88 -8.08
N THR A 582 1.13 -15.81 -7.55
CA THR A 582 -0.29 -15.51 -7.69
C THR A 582 -0.49 -14.08 -8.15
N ARG A 583 -1.48 -13.86 -9.01
CA ARG A 583 -1.84 -12.55 -9.55
C ARG A 583 -3.33 -12.30 -9.35
N ILE A 584 -3.66 -11.25 -8.62
CA ILE A 584 -5.03 -10.82 -8.32
C ILE A 584 -5.31 -9.53 -9.09
N LYS A 585 -6.29 -9.56 -10.01
CA LYS A 585 -6.73 -8.38 -10.77
C LYS A 585 -7.99 -7.79 -10.13
N PHE A 586 -7.92 -6.55 -9.67
CA PHE A 586 -9.07 -5.78 -9.22
C PHE A 586 -9.79 -5.14 -10.40
N VAL A 587 -11.10 -5.32 -10.45
CA VAL A 587 -11.97 -4.83 -11.52
C VAL A 587 -13.08 -4.00 -10.90
N CYS A 588 -13.33 -2.81 -11.44
CA CYS A 588 -14.43 -1.96 -11.02
C CYS A 588 -15.77 -2.67 -11.21
N ASP A 589 -16.52 -2.81 -10.12
CA ASP A 589 -17.88 -3.34 -10.11
C ASP A 589 -18.70 -2.57 -9.07
N LEU A 590 -19.68 -1.80 -9.55
CA LEU A 590 -20.49 -0.93 -8.69
C LEU A 590 -21.47 -1.69 -7.81
N ASP A 591 -21.81 -2.94 -8.16
CA ASP A 591 -22.78 -3.76 -7.45
C ASP A 591 -22.15 -4.48 -6.24
N HIS A 592 -20.82 -4.54 -6.18
CA HIS A 592 -20.08 -5.27 -5.16
C HIS A 592 -19.20 -4.32 -4.35
N ALA A 593 -19.58 -4.00 -3.12
CA ALA A 593 -18.83 -3.07 -2.26
C ALA A 593 -17.36 -3.53 -2.01
N GLU A 594 -17.15 -4.49 -1.12
CA GLU A 594 -15.82 -5.10 -0.91
C GLU A 594 -15.57 -6.26 -1.90
N GLY A 595 -16.65 -6.93 -2.34
CA GLY A 595 -16.57 -8.05 -3.26
C GLY A 595 -15.82 -9.26 -2.71
N THR A 596 -15.64 -10.28 -3.55
CA THR A 596 -14.87 -11.48 -3.20
C THR A 596 -14.02 -11.93 -4.38
N PRO A 597 -12.81 -12.47 -4.13
CA PRO A 597 -11.97 -12.98 -5.21
C PRO A 597 -12.59 -14.22 -5.87
N ARG A 598 -12.36 -14.36 -7.16
CA ARG A 598 -12.75 -15.50 -7.97
C ARG A 598 -11.52 -16.08 -8.67
N PHE A 599 -11.37 -17.40 -8.59
CA PHE A 599 -10.34 -18.10 -9.35
C PHE A 599 -10.67 -18.08 -10.85
N LEU A 600 -9.69 -17.73 -11.68
CA LEU A 600 -9.81 -17.76 -13.13
C LEU A 600 -9.16 -19.02 -13.71
N ASN A 601 -7.84 -19.10 -13.59
CA ASN A 601 -7.05 -20.19 -14.17
C ASN A 601 -5.64 -20.23 -13.55
N TYR A 602 -4.93 -21.31 -13.85
CA TYR A 602 -3.53 -21.51 -13.51
C TYR A 602 -2.74 -21.80 -14.81
N HIS A 603 -1.63 -21.10 -15.02
CA HIS A 603 -0.76 -21.30 -16.18
C HIS A 603 0.64 -20.69 -15.91
N ASN A 604 1.70 -21.31 -16.41
CA ASN A 604 3.10 -20.87 -16.24
C ASN A 604 3.50 -20.60 -14.78
N CYS A 605 3.19 -21.52 -13.87
CA CYS A 605 3.49 -21.35 -12.43
C CYS A 605 2.84 -20.11 -11.78
N THR A 606 1.78 -19.57 -12.39
CA THR A 606 1.04 -18.41 -11.87
C THR A 606 -0.45 -18.73 -11.75
N TYR A 607 -1.01 -18.50 -10.56
CA TYR A 607 -2.45 -18.54 -10.31
C TYR A 607 -3.07 -17.16 -10.60
N TYR A 608 -4.19 -17.12 -11.31
CA TYR A 608 -4.89 -15.88 -11.65
C TYR A 608 -6.23 -15.80 -10.94
N PHE A 609 -6.45 -14.68 -10.25
CA PHE A 609 -7.71 -14.33 -9.60
C PHE A 609 -8.24 -13.01 -10.13
N GLU A 610 -9.57 -12.89 -10.21
CA GLU A 610 -10.28 -11.64 -10.46
C GLU A 610 -11.04 -11.24 -9.20
N TRP A 611 -10.95 -9.97 -8.82
CA TRP A 611 -11.65 -9.42 -7.68
C TRP A 611 -12.48 -8.22 -8.11
N ARG A 612 -13.78 -8.43 -8.20
CA ARG A 612 -14.73 -7.37 -8.58
C ARG A 612 -15.12 -6.57 -7.34
N THR A 613 -14.82 -5.28 -7.34
CA THR A 613 -15.10 -4.40 -6.20
C THR A 613 -15.29 -2.95 -6.63
N LYS A 614 -16.19 -2.27 -5.94
CA LYS A 614 -16.44 -0.83 -6.07
C LYS A 614 -15.23 0.02 -5.67
N LEU A 615 -14.34 -0.53 -4.83
CA LEU A 615 -13.10 0.13 -4.43
C LEU A 615 -12.16 0.39 -5.62
N SER A 616 -12.30 -0.38 -6.70
CA SER A 616 -11.51 -0.23 -7.93
C SER A 616 -12.11 0.79 -8.92
N CYS A 617 -13.22 1.47 -8.59
CA CYS A 617 -13.91 2.39 -9.50
C CYS A 617 -13.45 3.85 -9.43
N GLY A 618 -12.76 4.24 -8.35
CA GLY A 618 -12.21 5.59 -8.18
C GLY A 618 -13.24 6.73 -8.31
N THR A 619 -12.76 7.87 -8.80
CA THR A 619 -13.56 9.07 -9.09
C THR A 619 -13.83 9.17 -10.58
N VAL A 620 -15.09 9.38 -10.97
CA VAL A 620 -15.47 9.57 -12.39
C VAL A 620 -16.08 10.94 -12.63
N GLN A 621 -15.91 11.46 -13.84
CA GLN A 621 -16.46 12.74 -14.25
C GLN A 621 -17.97 12.64 -14.54
N GLY A 622 -18.66 13.77 -14.43
CA GLY A 622 -20.06 13.89 -14.80
C GLY A 622 -20.47 15.31 -15.16
N GLU A 623 -21.77 15.49 -15.35
CA GLU A 623 -22.41 16.72 -15.77
C GLU A 623 -23.67 16.97 -14.93
N LEU A 624 -23.92 18.25 -14.60
CA LEU A 624 -25.16 18.70 -13.97
C LEU A 624 -26.09 19.26 -15.04
N ASP A 625 -27.21 18.57 -15.28
CA ASP A 625 -28.34 19.10 -16.04
C ASP A 625 -29.15 20.03 -15.10
N ASP A 626 -28.90 21.33 -15.24
CA ASP A 626 -29.48 22.37 -14.40
C ASP A 626 -31.01 22.51 -14.60
N ASP A 627 -31.52 22.15 -15.78
CA ASP A 627 -32.95 22.22 -16.10
C ASP A 627 -33.71 21.03 -15.50
N LYS A 628 -33.11 19.83 -15.56
CA LYS A 628 -33.70 18.61 -14.96
C LYS A 628 -33.34 18.42 -13.49
N CYS A 629 -32.42 19.23 -12.95
CA CYS A 629 -31.88 19.08 -11.60
C CYS A 629 -31.24 17.70 -11.39
N GLN A 630 -30.50 17.21 -12.38
CA GLN A 630 -29.96 15.85 -12.39
C GLN A 630 -28.46 15.85 -12.65
N VAL A 631 -27.72 15.08 -11.86
CA VAL A 631 -26.32 14.79 -12.14
C VAL A 631 -26.24 13.49 -12.91
N THR A 632 -25.59 13.51 -14.07
CA THR A 632 -25.31 12.30 -14.86
C THR A 632 -23.80 12.10 -15.00
N ASN A 633 -23.28 10.91 -14.72
CA ASN A 633 -21.85 10.64 -14.91
C ASN A 633 -21.54 9.88 -16.21
N VAL A 634 -20.25 9.70 -16.49
CA VAL A 634 -19.77 8.95 -17.67
C VAL A 634 -20.17 7.47 -17.68
N HIS A 635 -20.58 6.90 -16.54
CA HIS A 635 -21.10 5.53 -16.47
C HIS A 635 -22.62 5.46 -16.72
N GLY A 636 -23.28 6.60 -16.96
CA GLY A 636 -24.72 6.68 -17.22
C GLY A 636 -25.59 6.65 -15.97
N ASP A 637 -24.99 6.78 -14.77
CA ASP A 637 -25.75 6.92 -13.53
C ASP A 637 -26.37 8.31 -13.43
N VAL A 638 -27.61 8.37 -12.95
CA VAL A 638 -28.36 9.61 -12.78
C VAL A 638 -28.75 9.78 -11.32
N TRP A 639 -28.41 10.93 -10.73
CA TRP A 639 -28.86 11.35 -9.40
C TRP A 639 -29.81 12.53 -9.52
N ASP A 640 -30.99 12.40 -8.94
CA ASP A 640 -32.01 13.44 -8.91
C ASP A 640 -31.82 14.33 -7.68
N LEU A 641 -31.42 15.58 -7.91
CA LEU A 641 -31.23 16.59 -6.86
C LEU A 641 -32.47 17.44 -6.65
N SER A 642 -33.61 17.15 -7.32
CA SER A 642 -34.83 17.96 -7.22
C SER A 642 -35.37 18.06 -5.78
N GLY A 643 -35.18 17.00 -4.97
CA GLY A 643 -35.50 17.00 -3.54
C GLY A 643 -34.70 18.01 -2.71
N LEU A 644 -33.58 18.52 -3.23
CA LEU A 644 -32.79 19.58 -2.59
C LEU A 644 -33.32 20.99 -2.95
N ASN A 645 -34.30 21.11 -3.85
CA ASN A 645 -34.78 22.38 -4.42
C ASN A 645 -36.11 22.88 -3.81
N GLU A 646 -36.36 22.60 -2.52
CA GLU A 646 -37.57 23.08 -1.83
C GLU A 646 -37.62 24.61 -1.69
N LYS A 647 -36.47 25.28 -1.68
CA LYS A 647 -36.33 26.75 -1.58
C LYS A 647 -35.56 27.29 -2.78
N ASP A 648 -35.82 28.55 -3.15
CA ASP A 648 -35.09 29.22 -4.25
C ASP A 648 -33.58 29.33 -4.00
N PHE A 649 -33.18 29.38 -2.72
CA PHE A 649 -31.81 29.28 -2.26
C PHE A 649 -31.77 28.76 -0.81
N HIS A 650 -30.67 28.10 -0.47
CA HIS A 650 -30.35 27.69 0.89
C HIS A 650 -29.35 28.68 1.50
N THR A 651 -29.65 29.13 2.72
CA THR A 651 -28.81 30.08 3.44
C THR A 651 -28.05 29.36 4.55
N PHE A 652 -26.78 29.65 4.67
CA PHE A 652 -25.91 29.10 5.72
C PHE A 652 -24.88 30.14 6.12
N SER A 653 -24.37 30.05 7.35
CA SER A 653 -23.51 31.08 7.92
C SER A 653 -22.33 30.48 8.66
N THR A 654 -21.20 31.17 8.61
CA THR A 654 -19.99 30.87 9.37
C THR A 654 -19.48 32.14 10.05
N ILE A 655 -18.46 32.01 10.90
CA ILE A 655 -17.82 33.13 11.58
C ILE A 655 -16.54 33.48 10.84
N ARG A 656 -16.46 34.71 10.33
CA ARG A 656 -15.27 35.24 9.66
C ARG A 656 -14.70 36.38 10.48
N GLY A 657 -13.63 36.10 11.24
CA GLY A 657 -13.13 37.03 12.25
C GLY A 657 -14.12 37.17 13.41
N ASN A 658 -14.74 38.35 13.56
CA ASN A 658 -15.77 38.62 14.58
C ASN A 658 -17.18 38.85 13.99
N GLU A 659 -17.37 38.63 12.68
CA GLU A 659 -18.63 38.88 11.99
C GLU A 659 -19.24 37.58 11.44
N ASN A 660 -20.57 37.52 11.40
CA ASN A 660 -21.30 36.44 10.74
C ASN A 660 -21.27 36.63 9.23
N HIS A 661 -20.59 35.73 8.53
CA HIS A 661 -20.59 35.66 7.07
C HIS A 661 -21.69 34.70 6.62
N THR A 662 -22.67 35.21 5.88
CA THR A 662 -23.80 34.42 5.38
C THR A 662 -23.69 34.20 3.88
N PHE A 663 -23.81 32.95 3.46
CA PHE A 663 -23.80 32.51 2.08
C PHE A 663 -25.19 32.04 1.65
N ARG A 664 -25.40 32.02 0.34
CA ARG A 664 -26.57 31.49 -0.35
C ARG A 664 -26.10 30.51 -1.41
N LEU A 665 -26.73 29.33 -1.44
CA LEU A 665 -26.54 28.29 -2.45
C LEU A 665 -27.84 28.11 -3.23
N SER A 666 -27.75 28.16 -4.55
CA SER A 666 -28.85 27.89 -5.47
C SER A 666 -28.40 26.88 -6.53
N LEU A 667 -29.16 25.79 -6.66
CA LEU A 667 -28.95 24.74 -7.65
C LEU A 667 -30.17 24.66 -8.57
N CYS A 668 -30.04 23.99 -9.71
CA CYS A 668 -31.15 23.58 -10.57
C CYS A 668 -31.93 24.74 -11.20
N GLY A 669 -31.21 25.61 -11.90
CA GLY A 669 -31.78 26.63 -12.78
C GLY A 669 -32.27 27.90 -12.06
N ARG A 670 -32.23 27.95 -10.73
CA ARG A 670 -32.69 29.10 -9.92
C ARG A 670 -31.60 30.13 -9.59
N LYS A 671 -30.58 30.23 -10.45
CA LYS A 671 -29.41 31.12 -10.28
C LYS A 671 -29.75 32.61 -10.17
N SER A 672 -30.99 33.03 -10.44
CA SER A 672 -31.45 34.41 -10.27
C SER A 672 -31.30 34.91 -8.82
N ALA A 673 -31.42 34.03 -7.82
CA ALA A 673 -31.23 34.37 -6.41
C ALA A 673 -29.79 34.80 -6.07
N CYS A 674 -28.82 34.40 -6.90
CA CYS A 674 -27.40 34.66 -6.75
C CYS A 674 -26.79 35.36 -7.97
N ASN A 675 -27.56 36.20 -8.67
CA ASN A 675 -27.10 36.97 -9.84
C ASN A 675 -26.35 36.10 -10.87
N ASN A 676 -26.99 34.99 -11.27
CA ASN A 676 -26.47 33.97 -12.19
C ASN A 676 -25.28 33.15 -11.66
N SER A 677 -25.10 33.07 -10.34
CA SER A 677 -24.10 32.24 -9.65
C SER A 677 -24.77 31.08 -8.91
N TYR A 678 -24.06 29.98 -8.70
CA TYR A 678 -24.53 28.86 -7.87
C TYR A 678 -24.36 29.17 -6.38
N VAL A 679 -23.22 29.75 -5.99
CA VAL A 679 -22.94 30.17 -4.61
C VAL A 679 -22.67 31.67 -4.60
N CYS A 680 -23.24 32.40 -3.63
CA CYS A 680 -22.99 33.82 -3.46
C CYS A 680 -23.12 34.26 -1.98
N ASP A 681 -22.51 35.39 -1.64
CA ASP A 681 -22.87 36.16 -0.45
C ASP A 681 -23.45 37.52 -0.85
N GLU A 682 -23.60 38.46 0.08
CA GLU A 682 -24.14 39.80 -0.21
C GLU A 682 -23.28 40.64 -1.18
N LYS A 683 -21.98 40.35 -1.30
CA LYS A 683 -20.99 41.14 -2.03
C LYS A 683 -20.39 40.40 -3.24
N MET A 684 -20.34 39.07 -3.21
CA MET A 684 -19.50 38.26 -4.09
C MET A 684 -20.21 36.99 -4.59
N SER A 685 -19.95 36.64 -5.84
CA SER A 685 -20.35 35.37 -6.47
C SER A 685 -19.16 34.41 -6.40
N TYR A 686 -19.38 33.16 -5.98
CA TYR A 686 -18.34 32.14 -5.81
C TYR A 686 -18.41 31.04 -6.87
N GLY A 687 -19.06 31.29 -8.01
CA GLY A 687 -18.94 30.41 -9.18
C GLY A 687 -20.20 30.32 -10.02
N ARG A 688 -20.02 30.49 -11.33
CA ARG A 688 -21.07 30.48 -12.35
C ARG A 688 -21.01 29.24 -13.24
N ASN A 689 -19.82 28.67 -13.41
CA ASN A 689 -19.60 27.42 -14.11
C ASN A 689 -19.53 26.30 -13.09
N VAL A 690 -19.89 25.07 -13.48
CA VAL A 690 -19.83 23.89 -12.62
C VAL A 690 -19.11 22.76 -13.35
N THR A 691 -18.22 22.08 -12.65
CA THR A 691 -17.71 20.76 -13.05
C THR A 691 -18.13 19.73 -12.01
N VAL A 692 -18.42 18.51 -12.44
CA VAL A 692 -18.97 17.47 -11.57
C VAL A 692 -18.07 16.25 -11.57
N SER A 693 -17.78 15.73 -10.38
CA SER A 693 -17.19 14.41 -10.24
C SER A 693 -17.94 13.59 -9.19
N SER A 694 -18.09 12.30 -9.43
CA SER A 694 -18.70 11.36 -8.49
C SER A 694 -17.64 10.40 -7.97
N ASP A 695 -17.46 10.36 -6.66
CA ASP A 695 -16.59 9.42 -5.96
C ASP A 695 -17.43 8.24 -5.45
N TYR A 696 -17.23 7.08 -6.07
CA TYR A 696 -17.94 5.85 -5.73
C TYR A 696 -17.54 5.29 -4.36
N ARG A 697 -16.36 5.62 -3.84
CA ARG A 697 -15.88 5.10 -2.56
C ARG A 697 -16.65 5.72 -1.39
N THR A 698 -16.89 7.03 -1.49
CA THR A 698 -17.54 7.84 -0.45
C THR A 698 -19.03 8.07 -0.70
N ASN A 699 -19.58 7.59 -1.83
CA ASN A 699 -20.94 7.92 -2.29
C ASN A 699 -21.17 9.43 -2.28
N MET A 700 -20.23 10.16 -2.86
CA MET A 700 -20.19 11.62 -2.82
C MET A 700 -20.19 12.18 -4.24
N ILE A 701 -20.97 13.24 -4.44
CA ILE A 701 -20.91 14.05 -5.65
C ILE A 701 -20.22 15.36 -5.29
N LYS A 702 -19.12 15.66 -5.99
CA LYS A 702 -18.40 16.92 -5.87
C LYS A 702 -18.85 17.84 -7.02
N LEU A 703 -19.39 18.99 -6.67
CA LEU A 703 -19.66 20.09 -7.58
C LEU A 703 -18.61 21.17 -7.35
N HIS A 704 -17.79 21.44 -8.36
CA HIS A 704 -16.78 22.48 -8.28
C HIS A 704 -17.20 23.67 -9.13
N PHE A 705 -17.48 24.79 -8.46
CA PHE A 705 -17.97 26.02 -9.04
C PHE A 705 -16.84 27.00 -9.32
N THR A 706 -16.73 27.47 -10.55
CA THR A 706 -15.65 28.38 -11.00
C THR A 706 -16.23 29.63 -11.68
N ASN A 707 -15.38 30.60 -12.01
CA ASN A 707 -15.76 31.83 -12.71
C ASN A 707 -16.70 32.75 -11.90
N GLY A 708 -16.43 32.91 -10.60
CA GLY A 708 -17.10 33.86 -9.70
C GLY A 708 -16.67 35.32 -9.91
N SER A 709 -16.87 36.15 -8.89
CA SER A 709 -16.43 37.56 -8.90
C SER A 709 -14.91 37.66 -8.88
N ARG A 710 -14.36 38.74 -9.43
CA ARG A 710 -12.92 39.01 -9.34
C ARG A 710 -12.52 39.40 -7.93
N CYS A 711 -11.47 38.75 -7.45
CA CYS A 711 -10.88 39.00 -6.16
C CYS A 711 -9.74 40.02 -6.27
N THR A 712 -9.28 40.54 -5.14
CA THR A 712 -8.26 41.62 -5.09
C THR A 712 -6.88 41.18 -5.58
N ASP A 713 -6.63 39.88 -5.61
CA ASP A 713 -5.45 39.22 -6.16
C ASP A 713 -5.53 38.99 -7.68
N GLY A 714 -6.68 39.27 -8.32
CA GLY A 714 -6.93 39.03 -9.73
C GLY A 714 -7.50 37.65 -10.08
N SER A 715 -7.62 36.75 -9.09
CA SER A 715 -8.26 35.44 -9.26
C SER A 715 -9.80 35.60 -9.33
N SER A 716 -10.49 34.53 -9.74
CA SER A 716 -11.96 34.50 -9.74
C SER A 716 -12.44 33.63 -8.59
N ALA A 717 -13.40 34.13 -7.82
CA ALA A 717 -13.94 33.40 -6.70
C ALA A 717 -14.55 32.07 -7.12
N GLN A 718 -14.37 31.08 -6.27
CA GLN A 718 -14.77 29.70 -6.53
C GLN A 718 -15.28 29.04 -5.27
N SER A 719 -16.04 27.96 -5.45
CA SER A 719 -16.61 27.20 -4.35
C SER A 719 -16.66 25.73 -4.70
N THR A 720 -16.48 24.87 -3.72
CA THR A 720 -16.65 23.43 -3.88
C THR A 720 -17.75 22.96 -2.95
N LEU A 721 -18.74 22.25 -3.50
CA LEU A 721 -19.81 21.61 -2.75
C LEU A 721 -19.65 20.10 -2.80
N TYR A 722 -19.49 19.50 -1.63
CA TYR A 722 -19.44 18.05 -1.41
C TYR A 722 -20.82 17.56 -0.99
N ILE A 723 -21.55 16.88 -1.88
CA ILE A 723 -22.85 16.29 -1.57
C ILE A 723 -22.61 14.84 -1.15
N LYS A 724 -22.78 14.56 0.15
CA LYS A 724 -22.47 13.26 0.76
C LYS A 724 -23.74 12.48 1.05
N CYS A 725 -23.74 11.18 0.73
CA CYS A 725 -24.85 10.30 1.07
C CYS A 725 -25.01 10.18 2.60
N ASN A 726 -26.20 10.52 3.10
CA ASN A 726 -26.65 10.23 4.45
C ASN A 726 -28.12 9.77 4.41
N GLU A 727 -28.35 8.46 4.56
CA GLU A 727 -29.69 7.85 4.48
C GLU A 727 -30.65 8.32 5.58
N SER A 728 -30.12 8.82 6.71
CA SER A 728 -30.93 9.29 7.85
C SER A 728 -31.30 10.77 7.75
N ALA A 729 -30.70 11.52 6.81
CA ALA A 729 -30.92 12.95 6.67
C ALA A 729 -32.13 13.25 5.77
N VAL A 730 -33.28 13.53 6.38
CA VAL A 730 -34.55 13.79 5.68
C VAL A 730 -34.58 15.17 4.99
N ALA A 731 -33.94 16.20 5.57
CA ALA A 731 -33.89 17.56 5.02
C ALA A 731 -32.49 18.01 4.55
N GLY A 732 -31.48 17.17 4.77
CA GLY A 732 -30.07 17.44 4.51
C GLY A 732 -29.45 18.54 5.39
N GLU A 733 -28.24 18.30 5.90
CA GLU A 733 -27.48 19.30 6.69
C GLU A 733 -26.39 19.91 5.80
N LEU A 734 -26.41 21.25 5.67
CA LEU A 734 -25.44 22.01 4.88
C LEU A 734 -24.49 22.76 5.82
N THR A 735 -23.20 22.48 5.72
CA THR A 735 -22.16 23.04 6.57
C THR A 735 -21.04 23.69 5.75
N VAL A 736 -20.36 24.67 6.35
CA VAL A 736 -19.17 25.29 5.77
C VAL A 736 -17.95 24.58 6.33
N LEU A 737 -17.19 23.92 5.46
CA LEU A 737 -15.92 23.28 5.82
C LEU A 737 -14.79 24.31 5.88
N SER A 738 -14.78 25.24 4.93
CA SER A 738 -13.80 26.31 4.84
C SER A 738 -14.41 27.57 4.23
N ASP A 739 -14.09 28.73 4.79
CA ASP A 739 -14.43 30.06 4.25
C ASP A 739 -13.16 30.93 4.23
N GLU A 740 -12.55 30.99 3.06
CA GLU A 740 -11.40 31.83 2.78
C GLU A 740 -11.82 33.08 1.98
N TYR A 741 -10.94 34.07 1.89
CA TYR A 741 -11.16 35.14 0.92
C TYR A 741 -11.10 34.56 -0.49
N CYS A 742 -12.16 34.72 -1.28
CA CYS A 742 -12.28 34.21 -2.65
C CYS A 742 -12.57 32.71 -2.82
N LYS A 743 -12.54 31.89 -1.75
CA LYS A 743 -12.79 30.44 -1.83
C LYS A 743 -13.69 29.95 -0.70
N SER A 744 -14.57 29.01 -1.01
CA SER A 744 -15.39 28.35 0.02
C SER A 744 -15.54 26.85 -0.26
N GLU A 745 -15.53 26.06 0.81
CA GLU A 745 -15.83 24.63 0.74
C GLU A 745 -17.05 24.33 1.61
N LEU A 746 -18.00 23.61 1.02
CA LEU A 746 -19.31 23.34 1.57
C LEU A 746 -19.56 21.84 1.59
N GLU A 747 -20.14 21.30 2.64
CA GLU A 747 -20.61 19.93 2.70
C GLU A 747 -22.13 19.90 2.85
N TRP A 748 -22.80 19.09 2.03
CA TRP A 748 -24.23 18.83 2.15
C TRP A 748 -24.47 17.33 2.32
N SER A 749 -24.80 16.94 3.55
CA SER A 749 -25.15 15.55 3.87
C SER A 749 -26.63 15.30 3.58
N THR A 750 -26.99 14.43 2.63
CA THR A 750 -28.38 14.19 2.17
C THR A 750 -28.60 12.77 1.64
N HIS A 751 -29.86 12.31 1.66
CA HIS A 751 -30.25 11.04 1.05
C HIS A 751 -30.35 11.10 -0.49
N ALA A 752 -30.41 12.29 -1.10
CA ALA A 752 -30.62 12.47 -2.55
C ALA A 752 -29.53 11.82 -3.43
N VAL A 753 -28.29 11.76 -2.92
CA VAL A 753 -27.15 11.15 -3.63
C VAL A 753 -26.86 9.72 -3.17
N CYS A 754 -27.64 9.20 -2.22
CA CYS A 754 -27.61 7.80 -1.86
C CYS A 754 -28.20 7.00 -3.03
N LYS A 755 -27.36 6.28 -3.76
CA LYS A 755 -27.90 5.26 -4.67
C LYS A 755 -28.75 4.29 -3.84
N PRO A 756 -29.98 3.98 -4.26
CA PRO A 756 -30.81 3.06 -3.51
C PRO A 756 -30.13 1.70 -3.49
N GLN A 757 -29.67 1.25 -2.31
CA GLN A 757 -29.40 -0.18 -2.06
C GLN A 757 -30.70 -1.01 -2.15
N HIS A 758 -31.84 -0.38 -2.42
CA HIS A 758 -33.16 -0.98 -2.47
C HIS A 758 -33.67 -1.38 -3.87
N LEU A 759 -32.85 -1.33 -4.92
CA LEU A 759 -33.21 -1.83 -6.26
C LEU A 759 -32.50 -3.13 -6.69
N LEU A 760 -31.65 -3.69 -5.83
CA LEU A 760 -31.17 -5.08 -5.94
C LEU A 760 -32.20 -6.11 -5.42
N LEU A 761 -33.28 -5.68 -4.75
CA LEU A 761 -34.36 -6.57 -4.29
C LEU A 761 -35.61 -6.56 -5.19
N LEU A 762 -35.67 -5.75 -6.26
CA LEU A 762 -36.83 -5.69 -7.17
C LEU A 762 -36.52 -6.11 -8.63
N LYS A 763 -35.26 -6.35 -8.99
CA LYS A 763 -34.93 -7.05 -10.26
C LYS A 763 -34.91 -8.58 -10.12
N SER A 764 -34.90 -9.10 -8.89
CA SER A 764 -35.05 -10.54 -8.64
C SER A 764 -36.51 -11.01 -8.58
N THR A 765 -37.50 -10.13 -8.45
CA THR A 765 -38.93 -10.53 -8.33
C THR A 765 -39.62 -10.83 -9.66
N VAL A 766 -38.98 -10.60 -10.81
CA VAL A 766 -39.48 -11.11 -12.11
C VAL A 766 -38.91 -12.51 -12.41
N HIS A 767 -37.84 -12.94 -11.74
CA HIS A 767 -37.29 -14.30 -11.86
C HIS A 767 -37.57 -15.22 -10.66
N LEU A 768 -38.12 -14.70 -9.55
CA LEU A 768 -38.49 -15.50 -8.37
C LEU A 768 -39.92 -16.07 -8.42
N ASN A 769 -40.54 -16.19 -9.60
CA ASN A 769 -41.72 -17.04 -9.79
C ASN A 769 -41.37 -18.38 -10.46
N SER A 770 -40.08 -18.68 -10.68
CA SER A 770 -39.66 -19.95 -11.30
C SER A 770 -38.74 -20.83 -10.44
N LEU A 771 -38.48 -20.50 -9.16
CA LEU A 771 -37.54 -21.25 -8.31
C LEU A 771 -38.00 -21.43 -6.85
N ILE A 772 -39.32 -21.49 -6.58
CA ILE A 772 -39.85 -22.08 -5.34
C ILE A 772 -40.43 -23.45 -5.69
N ASP A 773 -39.56 -24.44 -5.77
CA ASP A 773 -39.93 -25.82 -5.50
C ASP A 773 -38.94 -26.38 -4.47
N SER A 774 -39.16 -26.04 -3.20
CA SER A 774 -38.46 -26.63 -2.06
C SER A 774 -39.46 -27.33 -1.14
N THR A 775 -40.28 -28.20 -1.72
CA THR A 775 -41.23 -29.06 -1.02
C THR A 775 -40.57 -30.17 -0.18
N ALA A 776 -39.25 -30.40 -0.29
CA ALA A 776 -38.55 -31.46 0.43
C ALA A 776 -37.99 -31.05 1.81
N ALA A 777 -37.45 -29.83 1.97
CA ALA A 777 -36.74 -29.43 3.20
C ALA A 777 -37.69 -29.15 4.37
N ALA A 778 -38.87 -28.58 4.10
CA ALA A 778 -39.88 -28.30 5.12
C ALA A 778 -40.51 -29.57 5.71
N GLN A 779 -40.61 -30.65 4.91
CA GLN A 779 -41.14 -31.93 5.39
C GLN A 779 -40.17 -32.66 6.32
N ILE A 780 -38.87 -32.58 6.07
CA ILE A 780 -37.85 -33.26 6.89
C ILE A 780 -37.76 -32.62 8.29
N VAL A 781 -37.78 -31.29 8.37
CA VAL A 781 -37.77 -30.57 9.66
C VAL A 781 -39.05 -30.86 10.46
N GLY A 782 -40.20 -30.94 9.78
CA GLY A 782 -41.47 -31.32 10.40
C GLY A 782 -41.43 -32.73 10.99
N ILE A 783 -40.90 -33.72 10.27
CA ILE A 783 -40.80 -35.12 10.73
C ILE A 783 -39.85 -35.25 11.92
N ILE A 784 -38.72 -34.53 11.91
CA ILE A 784 -37.76 -34.56 13.02
C ILE A 784 -38.38 -33.97 14.30
N LEU A 785 -39.09 -32.83 14.19
CA LEU A 785 -39.78 -32.23 15.34
C LEU A 785 -40.88 -33.14 15.90
N LEU A 786 -41.59 -33.85 15.02
CA LEU A 786 -42.65 -34.79 15.41
C LEU A 786 -42.08 -36.02 16.12
N LEU A 787 -40.94 -36.56 15.65
CA LEU A 787 -40.22 -37.66 16.30
C LEU A 787 -39.71 -37.26 17.69
N ILE A 788 -39.14 -36.06 17.83
CA ILE A 788 -38.67 -35.54 19.13
C ILE A 788 -39.86 -35.41 20.09
N PHE A 789 -41.00 -34.90 19.64
CA PHE A 789 -42.20 -34.77 20.48
C PHE A 789 -42.74 -36.14 20.93
N VAL A 790 -42.75 -37.14 20.04
CA VAL A 790 -43.17 -38.51 20.39
C VAL A 790 -42.24 -39.15 21.42
N ILE A 791 -40.92 -38.96 21.30
CA ILE A 791 -39.93 -39.50 22.24
C ILE A 791 -40.07 -38.84 23.61
N VAL A 792 -40.20 -37.51 23.66
CA VAL A 792 -40.36 -36.77 24.93
C VAL A 792 -41.66 -37.18 25.63
N THR A 793 -42.76 -37.32 24.89
CA THR A 793 -44.05 -37.73 25.46
C THR A 793 -44.04 -39.18 25.93
N THR A 794 -43.42 -40.11 25.19
CA THR A 794 -43.29 -41.52 25.63
C THR A 794 -42.43 -41.64 26.87
N VAL A 795 -41.29 -40.94 26.94
CA VAL A 795 -40.44 -40.91 28.14
C VAL A 795 -41.21 -40.33 29.34
N TRP A 796 -41.98 -39.25 29.15
CA TRP A 796 -42.79 -38.62 30.18
C TRP A 796 -43.91 -39.54 30.72
N PHE A 797 -44.49 -40.39 29.86
CA PHE A 797 -45.49 -41.38 30.25
C PHE A 797 -44.89 -42.63 30.92
N LEU A 798 -43.66 -43.01 30.55
CA LEU A 798 -42.98 -44.21 31.08
C LEU A 798 -42.27 -43.96 32.43
N HIS A 799 -41.90 -42.71 32.73
CA HIS A 799 -41.11 -42.37 33.92
C HIS A 799 -41.87 -42.56 35.25
N GLU A 800 -43.20 -42.43 35.28
CA GLU A 800 -43.97 -42.44 36.53
C GLU A 800 -45.03 -43.56 36.55
N ALA A 801 -45.02 -44.40 37.60
CA ALA A 801 -45.87 -45.60 37.69
C ALA A 801 -47.38 -45.30 37.69
N SER A 802 -47.78 -44.12 38.17
CA SER A 802 -49.17 -43.64 38.17
C SER A 802 -49.71 -43.34 36.76
N ARG A 803 -48.84 -42.99 35.80
CA ARG A 803 -49.22 -42.62 34.41
C ARG A 803 -49.37 -43.83 33.48
N ARG A 804 -48.71 -44.95 33.81
CA ARG A 804 -48.82 -46.22 33.07
C ARG A 804 -50.23 -46.82 33.15
N ALA A 805 -50.93 -46.63 34.27
CA ALA A 805 -52.30 -47.09 34.47
C ALA A 805 -53.31 -46.31 33.61
N LEU A 806 -53.08 -45.03 33.37
CA LEU A 806 -53.94 -44.19 32.54
C LEU A 806 -53.81 -44.54 31.04
N CYS A 807 -52.59 -44.82 30.59
CA CYS A 807 -52.28 -45.15 29.19
C CYS A 807 -52.84 -46.53 28.77
N THR A 808 -52.73 -47.54 29.65
CA THR A 808 -53.32 -48.87 29.43
C THR A 808 -54.85 -48.84 29.39
N MET A 809 -55.49 -47.93 30.14
CA MET A 809 -56.94 -47.73 30.09
C MET A 809 -57.41 -47.03 28.80
N PHE A 810 -56.59 -46.11 28.26
CA PHE A 810 -56.89 -45.39 27.02
C PHE A 810 -56.73 -46.27 25.77
N ILE A 811 -55.66 -47.08 25.70
CA ILE A 811 -55.43 -48.04 24.60
C ILE A 811 -56.52 -49.12 24.58
N ARG A 812 -56.96 -49.61 25.74
CA ARG A 812 -58.11 -50.55 25.82
C ARG A 812 -59.43 -49.93 25.34
N LYS A 813 -59.66 -48.62 25.53
CA LYS A 813 -60.86 -47.92 25.04
C LYS A 813 -60.85 -47.68 23.53
N LEU A 814 -59.68 -47.48 22.92
CA LEU A 814 -59.52 -47.31 21.47
C LEU A 814 -59.78 -48.60 20.71
N PHE A 815 -59.26 -49.73 21.18
CA PHE A 815 -59.45 -51.04 20.53
C PHE A 815 -60.85 -51.65 20.73
N HIS A 816 -61.62 -51.20 21.73
CA HIS A 816 -62.97 -51.70 21.96
C HIS A 816 -64.06 -51.04 21.08
N ARG A 817 -63.71 -49.96 20.34
CA ARG A 817 -64.64 -49.22 19.48
C ARG A 817 -64.55 -49.55 17.98
N CYS A 818 -63.60 -50.37 17.54
CA CYS A 818 -63.40 -50.72 16.12
C CYS A 818 -63.73 -52.18 15.76
N GLY A 819 -64.57 -52.87 16.54
CA GLY A 819 -65.05 -54.21 16.21
C GLY A 819 -66.58 -54.26 16.15
N LEU A 820 -67.19 -53.83 15.04
CA LEU A 820 -68.56 -54.20 14.61
C LEU A 820 -68.92 -53.53 13.27
N ARG A 821 -68.73 -54.26 12.17
CA ARG A 821 -69.59 -54.39 10.96
C ARG A 821 -68.77 -54.79 9.73
N CYS A 822 -68.74 -56.09 9.45
CA CYS A 822 -68.56 -56.60 8.10
C CYS A 822 -69.94 -56.66 7.42
N GLY A 823 -70.03 -56.16 6.18
CA GLY A 823 -71.22 -56.22 5.34
C GLY A 823 -70.90 -55.72 3.93
N GLU A 824 -70.54 -56.67 3.07
CA GLU A 824 -70.72 -56.74 1.60
C GLU A 824 -70.20 -55.60 0.69
N ASN A 825 -69.22 -55.97 -0.16
CA ASN A 825 -68.74 -55.31 -1.39
C ASN A 825 -69.86 -55.08 -2.43
N PRO A 826 -69.67 -54.31 -3.54
CA PRO A 826 -68.46 -53.62 -4.03
C PRO A 826 -68.69 -52.15 -4.52
N SER A 827 -67.62 -51.36 -4.62
CA SER A 827 -67.30 -50.38 -5.69
C SER A 827 -66.63 -49.09 -5.19
N SER A 828 -65.77 -48.54 -6.06
CA SER A 828 -64.96 -47.32 -5.96
C SER A 828 -63.68 -47.40 -5.10
N ASP A 829 -62.57 -47.45 -5.84
CA ASP A 829 -61.39 -46.58 -5.80
C ASP A 829 -60.65 -46.27 -4.49
N LEU A 830 -59.32 -46.37 -4.63
CA LEU A 830 -58.26 -45.82 -3.79
C LEU A 830 -58.09 -46.41 -2.38
N CYS A 831 -57.09 -47.29 -2.25
CA CYS A 831 -55.86 -47.01 -1.48
C CYS A 831 -55.01 -48.27 -1.39
N LEU A 832 -53.88 -48.28 -2.10
CA LEU A 832 -52.60 -47.90 -1.49
C LEU A 832 -51.74 -47.19 -2.52
#